data_AF-A0AAD6CP94-F1
#
_entry.id   AF-A0AAD6CP94-F1
#
_cell.length_a   1.000
_cell.length_b   1.000
_cell.length_c   1.000
_cell.angle_alpha   90.00
_cell.angle_beta   90.00
_cell.angle_gamma   90.00
#
_symmetry.space_group_name_H-M   'P 1'
#
loop_
_entity.id
_entity.type
_entity.pdbx_description
1 polymer ?
#
loop_
_entity_poly.entity_id
_entity_poly.type
_entity_poly.pdbx_seq_one_letter_code
_entity_poly.pdbx_strand_id
1 'polypeptide(L)'
;MNISLRSSESSYGDPRYLSTATVSDVHVPSPLGKSLVDGYRDAANPQNEDRARYNPLNPAHPRSSALVNTSDPVTMYLLTETAMDDSRNYEILSFEEVDDLKKERSLLSSRIEGTKRKLTLETKLRDAAQSIGRLYGPPSPRSSGEYGANGKSHRRSRSIFGRSGTAQVLDKSDSELAMSQRKCEELAQELWKLENRSQQINQRLLEHTAGVLQTTHKGLRKTPKNSDAQASDLDDGYDFDDRHLYRTPEHMDNYGLNGRIDINPAAASVVDNEAMQATERRLDDLSQRICDMMVQSTPDEFVDPPPQSHDSADPAGNIEAHLAYIENGMNSLASRGQYSGPNHVGPGTAPEAEGAWRQHLTVINTRVQSIVDRFGLTRSPTLPPPPSATDGEGLEEQLGYLQTGIDGLESRVDGLIEQKSILTTQIQQQRELNSKSDAERDAHIGDLTEQLAHMRKDHETSQREGKAAQDELAVLMEQLEGMRTNGSTQEEAKAALVQAEGEIARLHSVVDSLQNEVDIRAQEAMEAHERAEQGSAQLEASLKQSREEADVRVQEAVAEAVQEAIDRRVQVENQLAATEVQRAEIEAQLAQAEERRAQAEAQIEYVEQRRIEVEERFVEVEAQIAQVEGRRVAVEERCAEVESQIADVEERRIEAEERCVEFETQIAQVDKRRMEAEEHCADVESEMERAEERRIEAEERCVELEGQLMEAEKRHAEASRNMTQADEQEALAERLAEAEEKRAEAENQLSQVEELRAQAEADAERAHNEMTDLEGEVVRITTELTMVKAELDGAYGTRAQRAAEVALNPEIQKEIDALNTRNIELAEELAELRGKQGGGDIQKRADTLEKELRETLDDYEAMTKASIEFEKERERFEGVIDSLRDRCEALETQLSEERISWMNLSSPTTMGRDPTMETTSTMVLKNEFKKMMRDTRNENMKILKAEQEERRRIEGLLRALRKEHAQVTGKPMPSPVGTPL
;
A
#
# COMPACT_ATOMS: atom_id res chain seq x y z
N MET A 1 -73.20 -26.31 -4.82
CA MET A 1 -72.87 -27.67 -5.29
C MET A 1 -71.91 -27.54 -6.47
N ASN A 2 -70.76 -28.22 -6.40
CA ASN A 2 -69.97 -28.83 -7.47
C ASN A 2 -70.19 -28.50 -8.98
N ILE A 3 -69.03 -28.34 -9.65
CA ILE A 3 -68.67 -28.79 -11.02
C ILE A 3 -68.88 -27.82 -12.22
N SER A 4 -67.80 -27.09 -12.51
CA SER A 4 -66.86 -27.28 -13.65
C SER A 4 -67.26 -27.09 -15.13
N LEU A 5 -66.43 -26.26 -15.80
CA LEU A 5 -65.90 -26.35 -17.18
C LEU A 5 -66.84 -26.32 -18.40
N ARG A 6 -66.62 -25.32 -19.27
CA ARG A 6 -66.04 -25.57 -20.61
C ARG A 6 -65.43 -24.33 -21.28
N SER A 7 -64.35 -24.57 -22.02
CA SER A 7 -63.66 -23.62 -22.91
C SER A 7 -64.38 -23.48 -24.26
N SER A 8 -64.15 -22.39 -24.99
CA SER A 8 -64.25 -22.33 -26.46
C SER A 8 -63.34 -21.25 -27.03
N GLU A 9 -62.51 -21.63 -28.00
CA GLU A 9 -61.64 -20.74 -28.77
C GLU A 9 -62.38 -20.11 -29.97
N SER A 10 -61.88 -18.97 -30.46
CA SER A 10 -62.07 -18.49 -31.84
C SER A 10 -60.82 -17.67 -32.17
N SER A 11 -59.92 -18.05 -33.08
CA SER A 11 -60.08 -18.43 -34.49
C SER A 11 -60.51 -17.25 -35.38
N TYR A 12 -59.56 -16.70 -36.13
CA TYR A 12 -59.64 -16.55 -37.58
C TYR A 12 -58.22 -16.43 -38.19
N GLY A 13 -58.01 -17.05 -39.37
CA GLY A 13 -56.75 -17.03 -40.13
C GLY A 13 -56.55 -15.72 -40.93
N ASP A 14 -55.66 -15.64 -41.93
CA ASP A 14 -55.03 -16.69 -42.76
C ASP A 14 -53.68 -16.15 -43.33
N PRO A 15 -52.69 -17.00 -43.69
CA PRO A 15 -51.31 -16.55 -43.91
C PRO A 15 -50.94 -16.33 -45.38
N ARG A 16 -49.99 -15.43 -45.61
CA ARG A 16 -49.19 -15.37 -46.85
C ARG A 16 -47.93 -14.52 -46.65
N TYR A 17 -46.89 -15.13 -46.09
CA TYR A 17 -45.53 -15.16 -46.64
C TYR A 17 -44.74 -16.22 -45.87
N LEU A 18 -44.45 -17.33 -46.55
CA LEU A 18 -43.73 -18.47 -45.99
C LEU A 18 -42.22 -18.23 -46.06
N SER A 19 -41.57 -18.58 -44.95
CA SER A 19 -40.30 -19.33 -44.92
C SER A 19 -39.08 -18.79 -45.68
N THR A 20 -38.03 -18.54 -44.90
CA THR A 20 -36.89 -19.49 -44.90
C THR A 20 -36.67 -19.98 -43.47
N ALA A 21 -36.63 -21.29 -43.29
CA ALA A 21 -36.47 -21.94 -41.99
C ALA A 21 -35.44 -23.07 -42.08
N THR A 22 -34.51 -23.09 -41.13
CA THR A 22 -33.64 -24.22 -40.77
C THR A 22 -33.53 -24.18 -39.24
N VAL A 23 -34.55 -24.67 -38.53
CA VAL A 23 -34.61 -26.04 -38.01
C VAL A 23 -33.45 -26.34 -37.05
N SER A 24 -33.65 -26.00 -35.77
CA SER A 24 -33.27 -26.78 -34.57
C SER A 24 -33.74 -26.04 -33.31
N ASP A 25 -35.05 -26.07 -33.02
CA ASP A 25 -35.58 -25.52 -31.76
C ASP A 25 -36.50 -26.56 -31.09
N VAL A 26 -35.91 -27.33 -30.18
CA VAL A 26 -36.63 -28.34 -29.38
C VAL A 26 -37.32 -27.62 -28.23
N HIS A 27 -38.60 -27.30 -28.42
CA HIS A 27 -39.37 -26.59 -27.41
C HIS A 27 -39.70 -27.51 -26.22
N VAL A 28 -38.87 -27.46 -25.17
CA VAL A 28 -39.13 -28.13 -23.89
C VAL A 28 -40.38 -27.50 -23.26
N PRO A 29 -41.43 -28.27 -22.93
CA PRO A 29 -42.64 -27.71 -22.35
C PRO A 29 -42.35 -27.10 -20.96
N SER A 30 -42.78 -25.85 -20.76
CA SER A 30 -42.58 -25.12 -19.50
C SER A 30 -43.14 -25.92 -18.30
N PRO A 31 -42.35 -26.17 -17.25
CA PRO A 31 -42.85 -26.83 -16.05
C PRO A 31 -43.91 -25.98 -15.33
N LEU A 32 -44.81 -26.64 -14.59
CA LEU A 32 -45.82 -25.99 -13.76
C LEU A 32 -45.15 -25.10 -12.70
N GLY A 33 -45.51 -23.81 -12.66
CA GLY A 33 -44.85 -22.80 -11.82
C GLY A 33 -44.70 -23.16 -10.34
N LYS A 34 -45.63 -23.94 -9.77
CA LYS A 34 -45.54 -24.43 -8.38
C LYS A 34 -44.36 -25.38 -8.15
N SER A 35 -44.11 -26.32 -9.06
CA SER A 35 -42.97 -27.24 -8.99
C SER A 35 -41.64 -26.51 -9.16
N LEU A 36 -41.67 -25.38 -9.86
CA LEU A 36 -40.50 -24.58 -10.18
C LEU A 36 -40.11 -23.67 -9.00
N VAL A 37 -41.09 -23.07 -8.32
CA VAL A 37 -40.89 -22.35 -7.06
C VAL A 37 -40.30 -23.26 -5.97
N ASP A 38 -40.78 -24.51 -5.85
CA ASP A 38 -40.24 -25.47 -4.89
C ASP A 38 -38.80 -25.90 -5.25
N GLY A 39 -38.51 -26.15 -6.54
CA GLY A 39 -37.16 -26.48 -6.99
C GLY A 39 -36.14 -25.36 -6.72
N TYR A 40 -36.52 -24.09 -6.90
CA TYR A 40 -35.65 -22.96 -6.52
C TYR A 40 -35.57 -22.74 -5.00
N ARG A 41 -36.58 -23.17 -4.23
CA ARG A 41 -36.55 -23.13 -2.75
C ARG A 41 -35.57 -24.15 -2.19
N ASP A 42 -35.60 -25.37 -2.70
CA ASP A 42 -34.69 -26.45 -2.29
C ASP A 42 -33.24 -26.17 -2.67
N ALA A 43 -33.02 -25.49 -3.81
CA ALA A 43 -31.70 -25.00 -4.23
C ALA A 43 -31.20 -23.78 -3.45
N ALA A 44 -32.09 -23.02 -2.80
CA ALA A 44 -31.72 -21.90 -1.92
C ALA A 44 -31.46 -22.33 -0.47
N ASN A 45 -31.62 -23.60 -0.14
CA ASN A 45 -31.37 -24.14 1.19
C ASN A 45 -29.95 -24.75 1.24
N PRO A 46 -28.99 -24.17 1.99
CA PRO A 46 -27.57 -24.55 1.92
C PRO A 46 -27.28 -25.99 2.36
N GLN A 47 -28.22 -26.69 3.00
CA GLN A 47 -28.08 -28.11 3.37
C GLN A 47 -28.28 -29.10 2.20
N ASN A 48 -28.63 -28.64 0.99
CA ASN A 48 -28.88 -29.51 -0.18
C ASN A 48 -27.78 -29.47 -1.25
N GLU A 49 -26.77 -28.59 -1.15
CA GLU A 49 -25.70 -28.50 -2.15
C GLU A 49 -24.83 -29.78 -2.20
N ASP A 50 -24.74 -30.52 -1.10
CA ASP A 50 -24.01 -31.79 -0.94
C ASP A 50 -24.47 -32.93 -1.87
N ARG A 51 -25.54 -32.74 -2.65
CA ARG A 51 -26.12 -33.79 -3.52
C ARG A 51 -25.84 -33.64 -5.01
N ALA A 52 -25.07 -32.63 -5.43
CA ALA A 52 -24.44 -32.66 -6.75
C ALA A 52 -23.55 -33.92 -6.82
N ARG A 53 -23.68 -34.74 -7.88
CA ARG A 53 -23.00 -36.05 -7.98
C ARG A 53 -21.48 -35.90 -8.04
N TYR A 54 -20.86 -35.81 -6.87
CA TYR A 54 -19.43 -35.72 -6.67
C TYR A 54 -18.78 -37.07 -7.01
N ASN A 55 -17.71 -37.07 -7.80
CA ASN A 55 -16.85 -38.23 -8.00
C ASN A 55 -15.90 -38.37 -6.80
N PRO A 56 -16.14 -39.28 -5.84
CA PRO A 56 -15.32 -39.36 -4.63
C PRO A 56 -13.90 -39.88 -4.90
N LEU A 57 -13.65 -40.43 -6.09
CA LEU A 57 -12.37 -40.99 -6.50
C LEU A 57 -11.51 -40.00 -7.31
N ASN A 58 -12.06 -38.85 -7.72
CA ASN A 58 -11.30 -37.82 -8.41
C ASN A 58 -11.74 -36.41 -7.94
N PRO A 59 -11.15 -35.88 -6.86
CA PRO A 59 -11.50 -34.56 -6.34
C PRO A 59 -11.10 -33.41 -7.29
N ALA A 60 -10.18 -33.64 -8.23
CA ALA A 60 -9.86 -32.65 -9.26
C ALA A 60 -11.01 -32.51 -10.28
N HIS A 61 -11.70 -33.60 -10.63
CA HIS A 61 -12.85 -33.57 -11.55
C HIS A 61 -14.13 -34.12 -10.91
N PRO A 62 -14.75 -33.36 -9.98
CA PRO A 62 -15.90 -33.83 -9.21
C PRO A 62 -17.15 -34.10 -10.07
N ARG A 63 -17.22 -33.55 -11.30
CA ARG A 63 -18.30 -33.79 -12.27
C ARG A 63 -18.05 -34.93 -13.26
N SER A 64 -16.86 -35.53 -13.26
CA SER A 64 -16.59 -36.72 -14.09
C SER A 64 -17.37 -37.93 -13.57
N SER A 65 -17.79 -38.85 -14.45
CA SER A 65 -18.34 -40.11 -13.97
C SER A 65 -17.25 -40.96 -13.31
N ALA A 66 -17.50 -41.53 -12.13
CA ALA A 66 -16.56 -42.33 -11.35
C ALA A 66 -15.96 -43.57 -12.06
N LEU A 67 -16.42 -43.89 -13.28
CA LEU A 67 -15.95 -45.00 -14.11
C LEU A 67 -15.03 -44.55 -15.27
N VAL A 68 -14.83 -43.25 -15.48
CA VAL A 68 -13.88 -42.73 -16.50
C VAL A 68 -12.51 -42.57 -15.86
N ASN A 69 -11.62 -43.53 -16.15
CA ASN A 69 -10.23 -43.45 -15.76
C ASN A 69 -9.41 -42.68 -16.81
N THR A 70 -9.08 -41.42 -16.51
CA THR A 70 -8.28 -40.55 -17.39
C THR A 70 -6.81 -40.94 -17.51
N SER A 71 -6.34 -41.93 -16.73
CA SER A 71 -4.97 -42.48 -16.85
C SER A 71 -4.82 -43.60 -17.88
N ASP A 72 -5.93 -44.13 -18.42
CA ASP A 72 -5.88 -45.13 -19.49
C ASP A 72 -5.83 -44.44 -20.86
N PRO A 73 -4.73 -44.57 -21.63
CA PRO A 73 -4.59 -43.91 -22.92
C PRO A 73 -5.57 -44.46 -23.98
N VAL A 74 -6.08 -45.68 -23.82
CA VAL A 74 -6.99 -46.31 -24.78
C VAL A 74 -8.40 -45.76 -24.63
N THR A 75 -8.91 -45.61 -23.40
CA THR A 75 -10.21 -44.98 -23.15
C THR A 75 -10.17 -43.49 -23.51
N MET A 76 -9.08 -42.79 -23.21
CA MET A 76 -8.89 -41.40 -23.62
C MET A 76 -8.85 -41.24 -25.15
N TYR A 77 -8.20 -42.15 -25.88
CA TYR A 77 -8.24 -42.15 -27.35
C TYR A 77 -9.66 -42.40 -27.87
N LEU A 78 -10.39 -43.38 -27.33
CA LEU A 78 -11.77 -43.66 -27.76
C LEU A 78 -12.73 -42.50 -27.45
N LEU A 79 -12.57 -41.84 -26.30
CA LEU A 79 -13.35 -40.65 -25.92
C LEU A 79 -13.04 -39.46 -26.83
N THR A 80 -11.77 -39.24 -27.20
CA THR A 80 -11.41 -38.19 -28.16
C THR A 80 -11.91 -38.51 -29.57
N GLU A 81 -11.87 -39.77 -30.02
CA GLU A 81 -12.46 -40.19 -31.31
C GLU A 81 -13.97 -40.02 -31.34
N THR A 82 -14.67 -40.37 -30.25
CA THR A 82 -16.13 -40.15 -30.13
C THR A 82 -16.47 -38.65 -30.11
N ALA A 83 -15.76 -37.85 -29.31
CA ALA A 83 -15.97 -36.40 -29.23
C ALA A 83 -15.65 -35.68 -30.55
N MET A 84 -14.65 -36.16 -31.30
CA MET A 84 -14.42 -35.72 -32.68
C MET A 84 -15.62 -36.06 -33.56
N ASP A 85 -16.10 -37.30 -33.55
CA ASP A 85 -17.17 -37.73 -34.45
C ASP A 85 -18.51 -37.04 -34.16
N ASP A 86 -18.84 -36.81 -32.88
CA ASP A 86 -20.01 -36.06 -32.43
C ASP A 86 -19.94 -34.57 -32.84
N SER A 87 -18.76 -33.95 -32.75
CA SER A 87 -18.56 -32.53 -33.06
C SER A 87 -18.46 -32.19 -34.57
N ARG A 88 -18.47 -33.19 -35.45
CA ARG A 88 -18.40 -33.00 -36.92
C ARG A 88 -19.47 -32.08 -37.51
N ASN A 89 -20.63 -32.01 -36.87
CA ASN A 89 -21.81 -31.31 -37.39
C ASN A 89 -22.20 -30.06 -36.56
N TYR A 90 -21.36 -29.62 -35.63
CA TYR A 90 -21.65 -28.44 -34.83
C TYR A 90 -21.45 -27.14 -35.62
N GLU A 91 -22.30 -26.15 -35.31
CA GLU A 91 -22.35 -24.86 -36.00
C GLU A 91 -21.14 -24.00 -35.65
N ILE A 92 -20.31 -23.67 -36.65
CA ILE A 92 -19.22 -22.70 -36.50
C ILE A 92 -19.78 -21.30 -36.84
N LEU A 93 -20.16 -20.60 -35.77
CA LEU A 93 -20.62 -19.21 -35.77
C LEU A 93 -19.52 -18.21 -36.21
N SER A 94 -19.92 -17.05 -36.71
CA SER A 94 -18.99 -15.95 -37.01
C SER A 94 -18.50 -15.24 -35.74
N PHE A 95 -17.38 -14.49 -35.83
CA PHE A 95 -16.83 -13.75 -34.69
C PHE A 95 -17.81 -12.72 -34.11
N GLU A 96 -18.58 -12.03 -34.96
CA GLU A 96 -19.59 -11.05 -34.55
C GLU A 96 -20.73 -11.74 -33.78
N GLU A 97 -21.27 -12.85 -34.30
CA GLU A 97 -22.30 -13.63 -33.61
C GLU A 97 -21.80 -14.21 -32.27
N VAL A 98 -20.54 -14.65 -32.19
CA VAL A 98 -19.94 -15.14 -30.94
C VAL A 98 -19.80 -14.02 -29.91
N ASP A 99 -19.41 -12.81 -30.32
CA ASP A 99 -19.31 -11.65 -29.43
C ASP A 99 -20.69 -11.18 -28.96
N ASP A 100 -21.68 -11.14 -29.85
CA ASP A 100 -23.06 -10.77 -29.51
C ASP A 100 -23.74 -11.81 -28.61
N LEU A 101 -23.51 -13.11 -28.83
CA LEU A 101 -23.96 -14.16 -27.90
C LEU A 101 -23.27 -14.06 -26.53
N LYS A 102 -21.99 -13.66 -26.48
CA LYS A 102 -21.29 -13.40 -25.20
C LYS A 102 -21.87 -12.18 -24.47
N LYS A 103 -22.21 -11.10 -25.18
CA LYS A 103 -22.93 -9.93 -24.63
C LYS A 103 -24.32 -10.32 -24.13
N GLU A 104 -25.09 -11.07 -24.93
CA GLU A 104 -26.41 -11.59 -24.52
C GLU A 104 -26.29 -12.46 -23.26
N ARG A 105 -25.29 -13.36 -23.19
CA ARG A 105 -25.02 -14.17 -22.00
C ARG A 105 -24.71 -13.33 -20.77
N SER A 106 -23.90 -12.27 -20.90
CA SER A 106 -23.57 -11.37 -19.78
C SER A 106 -24.81 -10.64 -19.26
N LEU A 107 -25.59 -10.05 -20.16
CA LEU A 107 -26.85 -9.36 -19.83
C LEU A 107 -27.88 -10.31 -19.20
N LEU A 108 -28.01 -11.53 -19.74
CA LEU A 108 -28.87 -12.56 -19.17
C LEU A 108 -28.38 -13.02 -17.80
N SER A 109 -27.07 -13.15 -17.57
CA SER A 109 -26.51 -13.51 -16.26
C SER A 109 -26.88 -12.47 -15.20
N SER A 110 -26.70 -11.19 -15.51
CA SER A 110 -27.11 -10.08 -14.62
C SER A 110 -28.62 -10.09 -14.36
N ARG A 111 -29.44 -10.33 -15.38
CA ARG A 111 -30.90 -10.41 -15.24
C ARG A 111 -31.34 -11.63 -14.43
N ILE A 112 -30.74 -12.81 -14.66
CA ILE A 112 -30.96 -14.04 -13.90
C ILE A 112 -30.70 -13.78 -12.42
N GLU A 113 -29.54 -13.22 -12.08
CA GLU A 113 -29.20 -12.91 -10.69
C GLU A 113 -30.18 -11.90 -10.07
N GLY A 114 -30.54 -10.84 -10.80
CA GLY A 114 -31.58 -9.89 -10.39
C GLY A 114 -32.94 -10.56 -10.14
N THR A 115 -33.36 -11.50 -11.00
CA THR A 115 -34.59 -12.27 -10.81
C THR A 115 -34.50 -13.28 -9.65
N LYS A 116 -33.33 -13.89 -9.40
CA LYS A 116 -33.09 -14.74 -8.22
C LYS A 116 -33.24 -13.95 -6.93
N ARG A 117 -32.60 -12.78 -6.82
CA ARG A 117 -32.72 -11.89 -5.65
C ARG A 117 -34.17 -11.44 -5.44
N LYS A 118 -34.92 -11.12 -6.51
CA LYS A 118 -36.36 -10.81 -6.41
C LYS A 118 -37.17 -12.01 -5.93
N LEU A 119 -36.91 -13.21 -6.47
CA LEU A 119 -37.61 -14.43 -6.07
C LEU A 119 -37.35 -14.80 -4.61
N THR A 120 -36.13 -14.62 -4.09
CA THR A 120 -35.84 -14.90 -2.66
C THR A 120 -36.53 -13.90 -1.74
N LEU A 121 -36.60 -12.61 -2.10
CA LEU A 121 -37.34 -11.60 -1.35
C LEU A 121 -38.86 -11.89 -1.35
N GLU A 122 -39.46 -12.18 -2.51
CA GLU A 122 -40.88 -12.56 -2.60
C GLU A 122 -41.18 -13.88 -1.89
N THR A 123 -40.26 -14.84 -1.90
CA THR A 123 -40.39 -16.10 -1.13
C THR A 123 -40.42 -15.82 0.37
N LYS A 124 -39.55 -14.92 0.88
CA LYS A 124 -39.57 -14.47 2.28
C LYS A 124 -40.87 -13.71 2.62
N LEU A 125 -41.34 -12.83 1.74
CA LEU A 125 -42.62 -12.12 1.91
C LEU A 125 -43.81 -13.08 1.95
N ARG A 126 -43.85 -14.08 1.06
CA ARG A 126 -44.87 -15.14 1.06
C ARG A 126 -44.84 -15.96 2.34
N ASP A 127 -43.65 -16.34 2.81
CA ASP A 127 -43.48 -17.15 4.01
C ASP A 127 -43.82 -16.35 5.29
N ALA A 128 -43.57 -15.03 5.30
CA ALA A 128 -44.05 -14.11 6.33
C ALA A 128 -45.58 -13.92 6.29
N ALA A 129 -46.18 -13.71 5.11
CA ALA A 129 -47.64 -13.70 4.95
C ALA A 129 -48.28 -15.03 5.40
N GLN A 130 -47.60 -16.16 5.16
CA GLN A 130 -48.02 -17.47 5.65
C GLN A 130 -47.88 -17.63 7.16
N SER A 131 -46.85 -17.04 7.79
CA SER A 131 -46.73 -17.06 9.27
C SER A 131 -47.83 -16.21 9.92
N ILE A 132 -48.13 -15.04 9.35
CA ILE A 132 -49.26 -14.18 9.72
C ILE A 132 -50.59 -14.95 9.60
N GLY A 133 -50.85 -15.59 8.45
CA GLY A 133 -52.05 -16.42 8.24
C GLY A 133 -52.16 -17.60 9.23
N ARG A 134 -51.03 -18.19 9.66
CA ARG A 134 -51.00 -19.24 10.71
C ARG A 134 -51.29 -18.69 12.11
N LEU A 135 -50.91 -17.46 12.42
CA LEU A 135 -51.18 -16.81 13.71
C LEU A 135 -52.66 -16.38 13.85
N TYR A 136 -53.28 -15.94 12.76
CA TYR A 136 -54.71 -15.61 12.74
C TYR A 136 -55.63 -16.82 12.47
N GLY A 137 -55.08 -17.92 11.94
CA GLY A 137 -55.78 -19.18 11.71
C GLY A 137 -55.99 -20.01 13.00
N PRO A 138 -57.08 -20.80 13.11
CA PRO A 138 -57.27 -21.70 14.23
C PRO A 138 -56.21 -22.84 14.22
N PRO A 139 -55.66 -23.25 15.38
CA PRO A 139 -54.58 -24.23 15.43
C PRO A 139 -55.01 -25.59 14.87
N SER A 140 -54.27 -26.08 13.87
CA SER A 140 -54.53 -27.36 13.22
C SER A 140 -54.00 -28.54 14.06
N PRO A 141 -54.83 -29.53 14.42
CA PRO A 141 -54.41 -30.60 15.33
C PRO A 141 -53.75 -31.76 14.56
N ARG A 142 -52.42 -31.71 14.39
CA ARG A 142 -51.52 -32.88 14.16
C ARG A 142 -50.05 -32.45 13.98
N SER A 143 -49.22 -32.62 15.02
CA SER A 143 -47.80 -33.01 14.90
C SER A 143 -47.09 -33.09 16.28
N SER A 144 -47.56 -33.99 17.16
CA SER A 144 -46.65 -34.66 18.10
C SER A 144 -47.14 -36.09 18.31
N GLY A 145 -46.24 -37.05 18.12
CA GLY A 145 -46.46 -38.46 18.35
C GLY A 145 -45.38 -38.98 19.28
N GLU A 146 -45.77 -39.92 20.15
CA GLU A 146 -44.97 -40.52 21.23
C GLU A 146 -44.65 -39.55 22.40
N TYR A 147 -45.00 -39.82 23.66
CA TYR A 147 -45.58 -41.02 24.30
C TYR A 147 -46.97 -40.78 24.93
N GLY A 148 -47.69 -41.86 25.26
CA GLY A 148 -49.08 -41.82 25.78
C GLY A 148 -49.22 -41.35 27.25
N ALA A 149 -50.40 -41.36 27.87
CA ALA A 149 -51.70 -41.93 27.47
C ALA A 149 -52.89 -41.28 28.24
N ASN A 150 -54.12 -41.67 27.88
CA ASN A 150 -55.41 -41.42 28.58
C ASN A 150 -55.98 -39.99 28.63
N GLY A 151 -57.23 -39.84 28.15
CA GLY A 151 -58.06 -38.64 28.39
C GLY A 151 -59.25 -38.52 27.44
N LYS A 152 -60.38 -39.17 27.75
CA LYS A 152 -61.65 -38.99 27.00
C LYS A 152 -62.39 -37.75 27.49
N SER A 153 -62.75 -36.81 26.61
CA SER A 153 -64.01 -36.05 26.76
C SER A 153 -64.43 -35.33 25.47
N HIS A 154 -65.73 -35.34 25.17
CA HIS A 154 -66.34 -34.44 24.19
C HIS A 154 -66.61 -33.07 24.83
N ARG A 155 -66.32 -31.98 24.11
CA ARG A 155 -67.18 -30.77 24.14
C ARG A 155 -67.04 -29.98 22.84
N ARG A 156 -68.11 -30.00 22.04
CA ARG A 156 -68.28 -29.03 20.95
C ARG A 156 -68.60 -27.67 21.58
N SER A 157 -67.70 -26.69 21.47
CA SER A 157 -68.04 -25.30 21.78
C SER A 157 -68.49 -24.59 20.51
N ARG A 158 -69.74 -24.12 20.50
CA ARG A 158 -70.26 -23.21 19.46
C ARG A 158 -69.92 -21.79 19.90
N SER A 159 -69.05 -21.09 19.15
CA SER A 159 -68.93 -19.64 19.29
C SER A 159 -70.02 -18.94 18.47
N ILE A 160 -70.80 -18.07 19.13
CA ILE A 160 -71.99 -17.39 18.58
C ILE A 160 -71.86 -15.85 18.65
N PHE A 161 -70.65 -15.32 18.89
CA PHE A 161 -70.38 -13.87 18.90
C PHE A 161 -69.36 -13.42 17.85
N GLY A 162 -69.77 -12.47 17.00
CA GLY A 162 -68.92 -11.39 16.49
C GLY A 162 -67.78 -11.72 15.50
N ARG A 163 -67.93 -12.66 14.56
CA ARG A 163 -66.81 -13.08 13.66
C ARG A 163 -66.71 -12.37 12.31
N SER A 164 -67.05 -11.07 12.23
CA SER A 164 -66.98 -10.31 10.96
C SER A 164 -65.59 -9.67 10.72
N GLY A 165 -65.05 -8.93 11.70
CA GLY A 165 -63.77 -8.24 11.54
C GLY A 165 -62.56 -9.18 11.36
N THR A 166 -62.50 -10.26 12.13
CA THR A 166 -61.41 -11.25 12.00
C THR A 166 -61.48 -12.07 10.72
N ALA A 167 -62.68 -12.34 10.19
CA ALA A 167 -62.84 -12.96 8.89
C ALA A 167 -62.36 -12.03 7.75
N GLN A 168 -62.61 -10.73 7.85
CA GLN A 168 -62.15 -9.75 6.85
C GLN A 168 -60.64 -9.49 6.90
N VAL A 169 -59.99 -9.62 8.07
CA VAL A 169 -58.53 -9.57 8.20
C VAL A 169 -57.89 -10.85 7.66
N LEU A 170 -58.47 -12.02 7.94
CA LEU A 170 -58.04 -13.30 7.37
C LEU A 170 -58.16 -13.34 5.84
N ASP A 171 -59.28 -12.89 5.29
CA ASP A 171 -59.52 -12.83 3.84
C ASP A 171 -58.50 -11.90 3.15
N LYS A 172 -58.13 -10.79 3.81
CA LYS A 172 -57.02 -9.93 3.36
C LYS A 172 -55.69 -10.65 3.38
N SER A 173 -55.29 -11.26 4.50
CA SER A 173 -54.01 -12.00 4.58
C SER A 173 -53.93 -13.17 3.61
N ASP A 174 -55.04 -13.88 3.40
CA ASP A 174 -55.13 -14.98 2.43
C ASP A 174 -55.07 -14.46 0.98
N SER A 175 -55.65 -13.28 0.70
CA SER A 175 -55.52 -12.62 -0.61
C SER A 175 -54.10 -12.12 -0.88
N GLU A 176 -53.42 -11.56 0.13
CA GLU A 176 -52.03 -11.08 0.05
C GLU A 176 -51.07 -12.26 -0.13
N LEU A 177 -51.27 -13.36 0.61
CA LEU A 177 -50.56 -14.62 0.43
C LEU A 177 -50.77 -15.18 -0.99
N ALA A 178 -52.01 -15.20 -1.50
CA ALA A 178 -52.30 -15.66 -2.85
C ALA A 178 -51.65 -14.78 -3.93
N MET A 179 -51.57 -13.46 -3.73
CA MET A 179 -50.89 -12.54 -4.63
C MET A 179 -49.36 -12.72 -4.59
N SER A 180 -48.76 -12.82 -3.41
CA SER A 180 -47.33 -13.09 -3.26
C SER A 180 -46.96 -14.47 -3.82
N GLN A 181 -47.82 -15.48 -3.65
CA GLN A 181 -47.63 -16.80 -4.25
C GLN A 181 -47.67 -16.76 -5.78
N ARG A 182 -48.64 -16.05 -6.40
CA ARG A 182 -48.65 -15.84 -7.87
C ARG A 182 -47.38 -15.14 -8.35
N LYS A 183 -46.94 -14.10 -7.64
CA LYS A 183 -45.71 -13.36 -7.95
C LYS A 183 -44.45 -14.23 -7.85
N CYS A 184 -44.39 -15.15 -6.88
CA CYS A 184 -43.35 -16.18 -6.82
C CYS A 184 -43.42 -17.12 -8.04
N GLU A 185 -44.62 -17.60 -8.41
CA GLU A 185 -44.82 -18.50 -9.56
C GLU A 185 -44.48 -17.81 -10.90
N GLU A 186 -44.73 -16.51 -11.04
CA GLU A 186 -44.36 -15.67 -12.19
C GLU A 186 -42.85 -15.42 -12.26
N LEU A 187 -42.21 -15.03 -11.15
CA LEU A 187 -40.77 -14.81 -11.08
C LEU A 187 -39.97 -16.10 -11.31
N ALA A 188 -40.45 -17.24 -10.81
CA ALA A 188 -39.85 -18.54 -11.08
C ALA A 188 -39.95 -18.91 -12.58
N GLN A 189 -41.08 -18.63 -13.23
CA GLN A 189 -41.23 -18.84 -14.68
C GLN A 189 -40.36 -17.90 -15.51
N GLU A 190 -40.20 -16.62 -15.12
CA GLU A 190 -39.25 -15.72 -15.77
C GLU A 190 -37.82 -16.25 -15.60
N LEU A 191 -37.43 -16.61 -14.38
CA LEU A 191 -36.12 -17.14 -14.06
C LEU A 191 -35.79 -18.39 -14.90
N TRP A 192 -36.71 -19.35 -15.00
CA TRP A 192 -36.50 -20.55 -15.84
C TRP A 192 -36.38 -20.23 -17.32
N LYS A 193 -37.16 -19.28 -17.86
CA LYS A 193 -37.02 -18.85 -19.27
C LYS A 193 -35.66 -18.21 -19.52
N LEU A 194 -35.18 -17.38 -18.59
CA LEU A 194 -33.87 -16.74 -18.67
C LEU A 194 -32.73 -17.75 -18.53
N GLU A 195 -32.83 -18.69 -17.58
CA GLU A 195 -31.85 -19.76 -17.40
C GLU A 195 -31.81 -20.71 -18.61
N ASN A 196 -32.96 -21.10 -19.17
CA ASN A 196 -33.04 -21.91 -20.38
C ASN A 196 -32.43 -21.19 -21.60
N ARG A 197 -32.68 -19.88 -21.75
CA ARG A 197 -32.03 -19.07 -22.80
C ARG A 197 -30.51 -18.97 -22.59
N SER A 198 -30.06 -18.78 -21.36
CA SER A 198 -28.63 -18.79 -21.01
C SER A 198 -27.99 -20.16 -21.29
N GLN A 199 -28.68 -21.27 -21.00
CA GLN A 199 -28.23 -22.62 -21.34
C GLN A 199 -28.14 -22.82 -22.87
N GLN A 200 -29.14 -22.38 -23.64
CA GLN A 200 -29.12 -22.45 -25.11
C GLN A 200 -27.95 -21.65 -25.71
N ILE A 201 -27.65 -20.46 -25.17
CA ILE A 201 -26.50 -19.65 -25.63
C ILE A 201 -25.17 -20.33 -25.26
N ASN A 202 -25.04 -20.85 -24.04
CA ASN A 202 -23.85 -21.60 -23.65
C ASN A 202 -23.67 -22.86 -24.51
N GLN A 203 -24.75 -23.56 -24.86
CA GLN A 203 -24.73 -24.70 -25.77
C GLN A 203 -24.19 -24.27 -27.15
N ARG A 204 -24.76 -23.24 -27.80
CA ARG A 204 -24.28 -22.78 -29.12
C ARG A 204 -22.82 -22.29 -29.09
N LEU A 205 -22.40 -21.62 -28.00
CA LEU A 205 -21.00 -21.23 -27.82
C LEU A 205 -20.07 -22.44 -27.67
N LEU A 206 -20.49 -23.48 -26.94
CA LEU A 206 -19.74 -24.72 -26.75
C LEU A 206 -19.67 -25.54 -28.05
N GLU A 207 -20.79 -25.65 -28.78
CA GLU A 207 -20.88 -26.27 -30.10
C GLU A 207 -19.92 -25.59 -31.09
N HIS A 208 -19.92 -24.24 -31.15
CA HIS A 208 -18.92 -23.49 -31.93
C HIS A 208 -17.49 -23.82 -31.50
N THR A 209 -17.16 -23.80 -30.20
CA THR A 209 -15.78 -24.11 -29.76
C THR A 209 -15.35 -25.54 -30.08
N ALA A 210 -16.26 -26.52 -29.93
CA ALA A 210 -16.00 -27.90 -30.27
C ALA A 210 -15.85 -28.10 -31.78
N GLY A 211 -16.68 -27.43 -32.59
CA GLY A 211 -16.56 -27.38 -34.05
C GLY A 211 -15.23 -26.79 -34.51
N VAL A 212 -14.77 -25.69 -33.90
CA VAL A 212 -13.46 -25.08 -34.20
C VAL A 212 -12.31 -26.05 -33.85
N LEU A 213 -12.30 -26.62 -32.64
CA LEU A 213 -11.26 -27.58 -32.21
C LEU A 213 -11.25 -28.85 -33.10
N GLN A 214 -12.42 -29.30 -33.54
CA GLN A 214 -12.58 -30.41 -34.49
C GLN A 214 -11.95 -30.10 -35.86
N THR A 215 -12.05 -28.86 -36.36
CA THR A 215 -11.42 -28.48 -37.63
C THR A 215 -9.90 -28.42 -37.54
N THR A 216 -9.31 -28.04 -36.39
CA THR A 216 -7.86 -27.89 -36.23
C THR A 216 -7.14 -29.22 -35.99
N HIS A 217 -7.76 -30.19 -35.31
CA HIS A 217 -7.10 -31.46 -34.95
C HIS A 217 -6.66 -32.31 -36.16
N LYS A 218 -7.27 -32.14 -37.35
CA LYS A 218 -6.81 -32.80 -38.59
C LYS A 218 -5.39 -32.42 -39.03
N GLY A 219 -4.84 -31.31 -38.54
CA GLY A 219 -3.47 -30.86 -38.87
C GLY A 219 -2.34 -31.64 -38.19
N LEU A 220 -2.63 -32.48 -37.18
CA LEU A 220 -1.61 -33.00 -36.25
C LEU A 220 -1.18 -34.47 -36.48
N ARG A 221 -1.34 -35.00 -37.70
CA ARG A 221 -0.85 -36.35 -38.07
C ARG A 221 0.53 -36.27 -38.75
N LYS A 222 1.61 -36.00 -37.99
CA LYS A 222 2.99 -36.19 -38.49
C LYS A 222 3.29 -37.69 -38.65
N THR A 223 3.42 -38.15 -39.89
CA THR A 223 3.94 -39.48 -40.25
C THR A 223 5.42 -39.60 -39.89
N PRO A 224 5.87 -40.69 -39.21
CA PRO A 224 7.27 -40.87 -38.85
C PRO A 224 8.08 -41.62 -39.92
N LYS A 225 9.40 -41.39 -39.88
CA LYS A 225 10.50 -42.03 -40.64
C LYS A 225 10.70 -41.55 -42.08
N ASN A 226 11.82 -40.86 -42.29
CA ASN A 226 12.56 -40.92 -43.55
C ASN A 226 13.73 -41.91 -43.39
N SER A 227 13.94 -42.73 -44.41
CA SER A 227 15.13 -43.55 -44.62
C SER A 227 15.94 -42.97 -45.77
N ASP A 228 17.23 -42.74 -45.53
CA ASP A 228 18.34 -42.69 -46.50
C ASP A 228 18.34 -41.67 -47.67
N ALA A 229 19.54 -41.57 -48.25
CA ALA A 229 19.92 -40.94 -49.52
C ALA A 229 20.17 -39.42 -49.57
N GLN A 230 21.46 -39.12 -49.43
CA GLN A 230 22.27 -38.11 -50.15
C GLN A 230 21.72 -37.49 -51.47
N ALA A 231 22.20 -36.25 -51.67
CA ALA A 231 22.69 -35.65 -52.93
C ALA A 231 21.81 -34.62 -53.69
N SER A 232 22.32 -33.39 -53.64
CA SER A 232 22.52 -32.41 -54.74
C SER A 232 21.34 -31.90 -55.57
N ASP A 233 21.15 -30.58 -55.41
CA ASP A 233 21.14 -29.56 -56.48
C ASP A 233 19.99 -29.44 -57.50
N LEU A 234 19.43 -28.23 -57.51
CA LEU A 234 18.97 -27.44 -58.67
C LEU A 234 17.80 -27.98 -59.51
N ASP A 235 16.62 -27.35 -59.40
CA ASP A 235 16.16 -26.38 -60.43
C ASP A 235 14.99 -25.52 -59.90
N ASP A 236 14.73 -24.39 -60.56
CA ASP A 236 13.64 -23.43 -60.27
C ASP A 236 12.29 -23.93 -60.82
N GLY A 237 11.19 -23.66 -60.12
CA GLY A 237 9.88 -24.28 -60.45
C GLY A 237 8.75 -23.98 -59.48
N TYR A 238 8.22 -22.76 -59.55
CA TYR A 238 7.03 -22.28 -58.83
C TYR A 238 5.88 -23.30 -58.75
N ASP A 239 5.50 -23.69 -57.53
CA ASP A 239 4.14 -24.09 -57.19
C ASP A 239 3.65 -23.26 -56.00
N PHE A 240 2.49 -22.62 -56.16
CA PHE A 240 2.06 -21.47 -55.36
C PHE A 240 0.92 -21.87 -54.43
N ASP A 241 1.24 -22.27 -53.19
CA ASP A 241 0.23 -22.65 -52.19
C ASP A 241 -0.32 -21.40 -51.48
N ASP A 242 -1.61 -21.11 -51.72
CA ASP A 242 -2.31 -19.83 -51.51
C ASP A 242 -2.57 -19.43 -50.03
N ARG A 243 -1.76 -19.95 -49.09
CA ARG A 243 -2.01 -19.86 -47.64
C ARG A 243 -1.36 -18.67 -46.92
N HIS A 244 -0.62 -17.83 -47.64
CA HIS A 244 0.16 -16.74 -47.03
C HIS A 244 -0.58 -15.40 -46.88
N LEU A 245 -1.82 -15.26 -47.36
CA LEU A 245 -2.55 -13.99 -47.40
C LEU A 245 -3.09 -13.45 -46.05
N TYR A 246 -2.96 -14.20 -44.95
CA TYR A 246 -3.36 -13.74 -43.61
C TYR A 246 -2.34 -14.09 -42.50
N ARG A 247 -1.07 -13.75 -42.71
CA ARG A 247 -0.07 -13.66 -41.63
C ARG A 247 0.05 -12.21 -41.13
N THR A 248 -0.43 -11.93 -39.93
CA THR A 248 -0.39 -10.61 -39.29
C THR A 248 1.03 -10.24 -38.79
N PRO A 249 1.35 -8.95 -38.60
CA PRO A 249 2.71 -8.44 -38.76
C PRO A 249 3.53 -8.36 -37.45
N GLU A 250 4.15 -9.47 -37.03
CA GLU A 250 5.04 -9.50 -35.85
C GLU A 250 6.39 -10.21 -36.10
N HIS A 251 6.86 -10.31 -37.36
CA HIS A 251 8.15 -10.95 -37.67
C HIS A 251 8.93 -10.30 -38.84
N MET A 252 9.08 -8.99 -38.75
CA MET A 252 10.23 -8.19 -39.23
C MET A 252 10.56 -7.33 -37.99
N ASP A 253 11.79 -7.23 -37.46
CA ASP A 253 13.12 -7.26 -38.06
C ASP A 253 14.02 -8.33 -37.38
N ASN A 254 15.16 -8.78 -37.90
CA ASN A 254 16.15 -8.03 -38.66
C ASN A 254 17.12 -8.91 -39.49
N TYR A 255 17.15 -8.74 -40.81
CA TYR A 255 18.26 -9.01 -41.76
C TYR A 255 17.78 -8.55 -43.16
N GLY A 256 18.41 -7.63 -43.89
CA GLY A 256 19.57 -6.78 -43.60
C GLY A 256 19.98 -5.95 -44.84
N LEU A 257 21.16 -5.31 -44.77
CA LEU A 257 21.85 -4.51 -45.82
C LEU A 257 21.30 -3.07 -46.05
N ASN A 258 22.11 -2.02 -46.17
CA ASN A 258 23.58 -1.98 -46.24
C ASN A 258 24.18 -0.64 -45.76
N GLY A 259 25.18 -0.69 -44.86
CA GLY A 259 25.90 0.47 -44.35
C GLY A 259 27.08 0.05 -43.48
N ARG A 260 28.26 -0.16 -44.09
CA ARG A 260 29.50 -0.62 -43.45
C ARG A 260 29.83 0.12 -42.15
N ILE A 261 30.16 -0.63 -41.10
CA ILE A 261 31.33 -0.45 -40.19
C ILE A 261 31.47 -1.73 -39.35
N ASP A 262 32.71 -2.20 -39.18
CA ASP A 262 33.05 -3.50 -38.58
C ASP A 262 33.11 -3.44 -37.04
N ILE A 263 32.29 -4.22 -36.29
CA ILE A 263 32.45 -4.41 -34.82
C ILE A 263 32.17 -5.85 -34.34
N ASN A 264 33.24 -6.45 -33.81
CA ASN A 264 33.44 -7.56 -32.85
C ASN A 264 32.30 -8.45 -32.28
N PRO A 265 32.55 -9.77 -32.09
CA PRO A 265 31.59 -10.74 -31.53
C PRO A 265 31.65 -10.85 -30.00
N ALA A 266 31.48 -9.74 -29.27
CA ALA A 266 31.58 -9.72 -27.80
C ALA A 266 30.25 -9.36 -27.06
N ALA A 267 29.20 -8.98 -27.78
CA ALA A 267 27.97 -8.44 -27.17
C ALA A 267 26.87 -9.47 -26.86
N ALA A 268 26.89 -10.66 -27.47
CA ALA A 268 25.81 -11.64 -27.33
C ALA A 268 25.83 -12.40 -25.99
N SER A 269 27.01 -12.65 -25.39
CA SER A 269 27.14 -13.29 -24.08
C SER A 269 26.93 -12.35 -22.90
N VAL A 270 26.77 -11.04 -23.14
CA VAL A 270 26.58 -10.03 -22.10
C VAL A 270 25.12 -9.98 -21.65
N VAL A 271 24.16 -10.14 -22.58
CA VAL A 271 22.73 -9.98 -22.28
C VAL A 271 22.17 -11.14 -21.43
N ASP A 272 22.57 -12.39 -21.70
CA ASP A 272 22.22 -13.53 -20.83
C ASP A 272 22.90 -13.44 -19.46
N ASN A 273 24.17 -12.97 -19.41
CA ASN A 273 24.84 -12.72 -18.13
C ASN A 273 24.16 -11.61 -17.33
N GLU A 274 23.73 -10.53 -17.97
CA GLU A 274 23.05 -9.42 -17.30
C GLU A 274 21.69 -9.84 -16.73
N ALA A 275 20.96 -10.72 -17.42
CA ALA A 275 19.75 -11.36 -16.91
C ALA A 275 20.03 -12.28 -15.71
N MET A 276 21.07 -13.13 -15.78
CA MET A 276 21.45 -14.02 -14.66
C MET A 276 21.99 -13.24 -13.44
N GLN A 277 22.80 -12.20 -13.65
CA GLN A 277 23.25 -11.30 -12.60
C GLN A 277 22.10 -10.49 -11.99
N ALA A 278 21.07 -10.15 -12.76
CA ALA A 278 19.85 -9.54 -12.23
C ALA A 278 19.00 -10.52 -11.39
N THR A 279 19.08 -11.84 -11.65
CA THR A 279 18.50 -12.86 -10.75
C THR A 279 19.37 -13.13 -9.53
N GLU A 280 20.70 -13.12 -9.67
CA GLU A 280 21.66 -13.25 -8.58
C GLU A 280 21.47 -12.12 -7.56
N ARG A 281 21.52 -10.85 -7.98
CA ARG A 281 21.28 -9.68 -7.09
C ARG A 281 19.91 -9.70 -6.40
N ARG A 282 18.89 -10.27 -7.03
CA ARG A 282 17.56 -10.43 -6.41
C ARG A 282 17.52 -11.56 -5.38
N LEU A 283 18.34 -12.60 -5.57
CA LEU A 283 18.51 -13.67 -4.61
C LEU A 283 19.45 -13.27 -3.47
N ASP A 284 20.43 -12.40 -3.70
CA ASP A 284 21.17 -11.65 -2.67
C ASP A 284 20.20 -10.86 -1.79
N ASP A 285 19.42 -9.93 -2.38
CA ASP A 285 18.41 -9.12 -1.67
C ASP A 285 17.42 -9.98 -0.85
N LEU A 286 16.99 -11.13 -1.39
CA LEU A 286 16.06 -12.04 -0.71
C LEU A 286 16.72 -12.88 0.37
N SER A 287 17.95 -13.35 0.16
CA SER A 287 18.70 -14.12 1.16
C SER A 287 19.16 -13.22 2.32
N GLN A 288 19.54 -11.98 2.05
CA GLN A 288 19.77 -10.95 3.07
C GLN A 288 18.49 -10.64 3.85
N ARG A 289 17.35 -10.40 3.19
CA ARG A 289 16.06 -10.19 3.90
C ARG A 289 15.60 -11.38 4.74
N ILE A 290 15.91 -12.61 4.32
CA ILE A 290 15.60 -13.82 5.11
C ILE A 290 16.60 -13.98 6.25
N CYS A 291 17.88 -13.64 6.06
CA CYS A 291 18.85 -13.51 7.16
C CYS A 291 18.38 -12.47 8.18
N ASP A 292 17.98 -11.27 7.74
CA ASP A 292 17.44 -10.21 8.58
C ASP A 292 16.19 -10.66 9.34
N MET A 293 15.25 -11.36 8.69
CA MET A 293 14.09 -11.96 9.37
C MET A 293 14.48 -13.04 10.38
N MET A 294 15.48 -13.86 10.10
CA MET A 294 15.98 -14.88 11.04
C MET A 294 16.67 -14.24 12.24
N VAL A 295 17.45 -13.17 12.04
CA VAL A 295 18.11 -12.39 13.11
C VAL A 295 17.07 -11.62 13.94
N GLN A 296 16.12 -10.94 13.30
CA GLN A 296 15.03 -10.22 13.99
C GLN A 296 14.11 -11.16 14.79
N SER A 297 13.88 -12.38 14.31
CA SER A 297 13.10 -13.39 15.04
C SER A 297 13.94 -14.20 16.05
N THR A 298 15.27 -14.12 15.99
CA THR A 298 16.23 -14.90 16.82
C THR A 298 17.43 -14.06 17.29
N PRO A 299 17.27 -13.19 18.31
CA PRO A 299 18.37 -12.33 18.76
C PRO A 299 19.53 -13.07 19.48
N ASP A 300 19.33 -14.30 19.95
CA ASP A 300 20.29 -15.07 20.78
C ASP A 300 20.98 -16.24 20.04
N GLU A 301 20.67 -16.51 18.77
CA GLU A 301 21.23 -17.66 18.02
C GLU A 301 22.05 -17.18 16.81
N PHE A 302 23.23 -17.75 16.61
CA PHE A 302 24.11 -17.37 15.50
C PHE A 302 23.50 -17.81 14.16
N VAL A 303 23.00 -16.85 13.40
CA VAL A 303 22.52 -17.06 12.04
C VAL A 303 23.72 -17.05 11.09
N ASP A 304 23.93 -18.14 10.36
CA ASP A 304 24.99 -18.21 9.35
C ASP A 304 24.80 -17.10 8.30
N PRO A 305 25.86 -16.35 7.93
CA PRO A 305 25.74 -15.26 6.95
C PRO A 305 25.33 -15.80 5.57
N PRO A 306 24.60 -15.01 4.76
CA PRO A 306 24.24 -15.42 3.41
C PRO A 306 25.52 -15.68 2.57
N PRO A 307 25.50 -16.67 1.67
CA PRO A 307 26.67 -17.00 0.85
C PRO A 307 27.09 -15.79 0.01
N GLN A 308 28.40 -15.51 -0.06
CA GLN A 308 28.92 -14.37 -0.81
C GLN A 308 29.20 -14.76 -2.26
N SER A 309 28.67 -13.97 -3.20
CA SER A 309 28.88 -14.11 -4.63
C SER A 309 30.34 -13.81 -5.02
N HIS A 310 31.18 -14.86 -5.10
CA HIS A 310 32.57 -14.76 -5.55
C HIS A 310 32.70 -14.86 -7.09
N ASP A 311 33.81 -14.33 -7.63
CA ASP A 311 34.00 -13.97 -9.03
C ASP A 311 33.49 -14.95 -10.11
N SER A 312 32.35 -14.58 -10.71
CA SER A 312 32.00 -14.67 -12.15
C SER A 312 32.09 -15.99 -12.93
N ALA A 313 32.50 -17.12 -12.33
CA ALA A 313 32.73 -18.37 -13.05
C ALA A 313 31.48 -19.26 -13.23
N ASP A 314 30.60 -19.34 -12.22
CA ASP A 314 29.41 -20.22 -12.23
C ASP A 314 28.18 -19.54 -11.58
N PRO A 315 27.47 -18.66 -12.31
CA PRO A 315 26.28 -17.96 -11.77
C PRO A 315 25.15 -18.93 -11.41
N ALA A 316 25.09 -20.11 -12.04
CA ALA A 316 24.13 -21.15 -11.68
C ALA A 316 24.39 -21.74 -10.28
N GLY A 317 25.67 -21.89 -9.88
CA GLY A 317 26.04 -22.42 -8.58
C GLY A 317 25.74 -21.44 -7.44
N ASN A 318 25.97 -20.14 -7.65
CA ASN A 318 25.58 -19.10 -6.70
C ASN A 318 24.04 -19.09 -6.52
N ILE A 319 23.28 -19.06 -7.62
CA ILE A 319 21.80 -19.11 -7.60
C ILE A 319 21.29 -20.32 -6.81
N GLU A 320 21.86 -21.51 -7.02
CA GLU A 320 21.49 -22.73 -6.29
C GLU A 320 21.85 -22.65 -4.78
N ALA A 321 22.98 -22.03 -4.43
CA ALA A 321 23.36 -21.80 -3.04
C ALA A 321 22.45 -20.79 -2.31
N HIS A 322 22.07 -19.68 -2.94
CA HIS A 322 21.10 -18.73 -2.36
C HIS A 322 19.71 -19.37 -2.22
N LEU A 323 19.26 -20.18 -3.20
CA LEU A 323 17.99 -20.90 -3.10
C LEU A 323 18.00 -21.92 -1.96
N ALA A 324 19.09 -22.67 -1.76
CA ALA A 324 19.23 -23.60 -0.65
C ALA A 324 19.29 -22.89 0.72
N TYR A 325 19.94 -21.73 0.81
CA TYR A 325 19.95 -20.90 2.01
C TYR A 325 18.54 -20.36 2.33
N ILE A 326 17.82 -19.87 1.32
CA ILE A 326 16.43 -19.40 1.43
C ILE A 326 15.50 -20.55 1.85
N GLU A 327 15.63 -21.74 1.26
CA GLU A 327 14.81 -22.91 1.62
C GLU A 327 15.06 -23.35 3.07
N ASN A 328 16.33 -23.41 3.50
CA ASN A 328 16.67 -23.72 4.90
C ASN A 328 16.17 -22.63 5.88
N GLY A 329 16.30 -21.36 5.53
CA GLY A 329 15.81 -20.24 6.35
C GLY A 329 14.29 -20.16 6.44
N MET A 330 13.58 -20.48 5.35
CA MET A 330 12.12 -20.65 5.41
C MET A 330 11.72 -21.88 6.24
N ASN A 331 12.48 -22.98 6.19
CA ASN A 331 12.21 -24.18 6.98
C ASN A 331 12.47 -23.95 8.48
N SER A 332 13.47 -23.16 8.87
CA SER A 332 13.69 -22.77 10.28
C SER A 332 12.58 -21.83 10.78
N LEU A 333 12.16 -20.84 9.99
CA LEU A 333 11.01 -19.98 10.29
C LEU A 333 9.69 -20.77 10.37
N ALA A 334 9.44 -21.71 9.44
CA ALA A 334 8.22 -22.51 9.39
C ALA A 334 8.13 -23.55 10.51
N SER A 335 9.25 -24.18 10.90
CA SER A 335 9.29 -25.09 12.05
C SER A 335 9.12 -24.34 13.37
N ARG A 336 9.62 -23.10 13.48
CA ARG A 336 9.32 -22.19 14.60
C ARG A 336 7.82 -21.89 14.72
N GLY A 337 7.14 -21.69 13.59
CA GLY A 337 5.69 -21.46 13.52
C GLY A 337 4.82 -22.62 14.02
N GLN A 338 5.36 -23.84 14.11
CA GLN A 338 4.63 -25.01 14.63
C GLN A 338 4.84 -25.26 16.13
N TYR A 339 5.74 -24.51 16.79
CA TYR A 339 6.01 -24.58 18.23
C TYR A 339 5.68 -23.26 18.95
N SER A 340 4.54 -22.65 18.65
CA SER A 340 4.02 -21.50 19.42
C SER A 340 2.63 -21.80 19.99
N GLY A 341 2.62 -22.38 21.19
CA GLY A 341 1.49 -22.26 22.13
C GLY A 341 1.60 -20.93 22.91
N PRO A 342 0.50 -20.45 23.52
CA PRO A 342 0.40 -19.04 23.90
C PRO A 342 1.25 -18.68 25.12
N ASN A 343 2.25 -17.80 24.93
CA ASN A 343 2.71 -16.77 25.88
C ASN A 343 3.97 -16.04 25.37
N HIS A 344 3.81 -14.95 24.61
CA HIS A 344 4.58 -13.69 24.72
C HIS A 344 4.19 -12.73 23.60
N VAL A 345 3.93 -11.45 23.94
CA VAL A 345 3.80 -10.36 22.97
C VAL A 345 4.61 -9.17 23.49
N GLY A 346 5.45 -8.61 22.62
CA GLY A 346 6.20 -7.36 22.80
C GLY A 346 6.25 -6.65 21.44
N PRO A 347 5.92 -5.34 21.35
CA PRO A 347 5.53 -4.74 20.06
C PRO A 347 6.63 -3.90 19.41
N GLY A 348 6.73 -3.96 18.08
CA GLY A 348 7.49 -3.03 17.26
C GLY A 348 7.00 -3.04 15.81
N THR A 349 6.78 -1.86 15.22
CA THR A 349 6.32 -1.59 13.83
C THR A 349 4.84 -1.78 13.45
N ALA A 350 3.98 -2.35 14.29
CA ALA A 350 2.52 -2.36 14.07
C ALA A 350 1.67 -1.19 14.68
N PRO A 351 2.09 -0.45 15.74
CA PRO A 351 1.13 0.29 16.57
C PRO A 351 0.59 1.60 15.98
N GLU A 352 1.26 2.25 15.02
CA GLU A 352 0.77 3.51 14.43
C GLU A 352 -0.50 3.30 13.59
N ALA A 353 -0.53 2.26 12.75
CA ALA A 353 -1.70 1.93 11.95
C ALA A 353 -2.89 1.53 12.85
N GLU A 354 -2.62 0.76 13.91
CA GLU A 354 -3.63 0.33 14.86
C GLU A 354 -4.18 1.52 15.69
N GLY A 355 -3.30 2.40 16.16
CA GLY A 355 -3.67 3.64 16.85
C GLY A 355 -4.50 4.59 16.00
N ALA A 356 -4.19 4.74 14.71
CA ALA A 356 -4.94 5.59 13.79
C ALA A 356 -6.39 5.11 13.61
N TRP A 357 -6.61 3.81 13.40
CA TRP A 357 -7.97 3.26 13.28
C TRP A 357 -8.73 3.30 14.61
N ARG A 358 -8.07 3.04 15.75
CA ARG A 358 -8.64 3.19 17.11
C ARG A 358 -9.10 4.63 17.39
N GLN A 359 -8.31 5.64 17.02
CA GLN A 359 -8.72 7.05 17.12
C GLN A 359 -9.91 7.35 16.21
N HIS A 360 -9.90 6.88 14.96
CA HIS A 360 -11.00 7.10 14.02
C HIS A 360 -12.31 6.44 14.47
N LEU A 361 -12.27 5.22 15.02
CA LEU A 361 -13.41 4.54 15.64
C LEU A 361 -13.95 5.31 16.85
N THR A 362 -13.07 5.85 17.70
CA THR A 362 -13.47 6.68 18.85
C THR A 362 -14.17 7.96 18.40
N VAL A 363 -13.71 8.60 17.31
CA VAL A 363 -14.37 9.77 16.69
C VAL A 363 -15.73 9.40 16.07
N ILE A 364 -15.88 8.22 15.47
CA ILE A 364 -17.19 7.75 14.99
C ILE A 364 -18.14 7.48 16.16
N ASN A 365 -17.68 6.78 17.20
CA ASN A 365 -18.50 6.41 18.36
C ASN A 365 -18.99 7.65 19.13
N THR A 366 -18.11 8.64 19.37
CA THR A 366 -18.51 9.93 19.95
C THR A 366 -19.49 10.73 19.08
N ARG A 367 -19.38 10.61 17.74
CA ARG A 367 -20.34 11.21 16.80
C ARG A 367 -21.69 10.49 16.79
N VAL A 368 -21.72 9.17 16.89
CA VAL A 368 -22.95 8.37 17.03
C VAL A 368 -23.66 8.73 18.34
N GLN A 369 -22.94 8.78 19.47
CA GLN A 369 -23.44 9.26 20.75
C GLN A 369 -24.07 10.66 20.62
N SER A 370 -23.33 11.62 20.03
CA SER A 370 -23.82 12.99 19.83
C SER A 370 -25.10 13.06 18.97
N ILE A 371 -25.28 12.17 17.99
CA ILE A 371 -26.49 12.07 17.19
C ILE A 371 -27.64 11.51 18.02
N VAL A 372 -27.44 10.42 18.76
CA VAL A 372 -28.47 9.78 19.60
C VAL A 372 -28.95 10.74 20.70
N ASP A 373 -28.04 11.52 21.29
CA ASP A 373 -28.36 12.54 22.30
C ASP A 373 -29.07 13.76 21.68
N ARG A 374 -28.57 14.31 20.56
CA ARG A 374 -29.15 15.52 19.93
C ARG A 374 -30.59 15.35 19.47
N PHE A 375 -30.96 14.19 18.95
CA PHE A 375 -32.30 13.97 18.39
C PHE A 375 -33.32 13.50 19.43
N GLY A 376 -33.00 13.60 20.73
CA GLY A 376 -33.81 13.16 21.89
C GLY A 376 -35.33 13.39 21.78
N LEU A 377 -36.08 12.31 21.52
CA LEU A 377 -37.47 12.22 21.99
C LEU A 377 -37.46 11.58 23.38
N THR A 378 -38.35 12.01 24.26
CA THR A 378 -38.29 11.88 25.72
C THR A 378 -38.47 10.46 26.31
N ARG A 379 -38.22 9.39 25.53
CA ARG A 379 -38.52 7.99 25.92
C ARG A 379 -37.50 6.91 25.47
N SER A 380 -36.44 7.24 24.74
CA SER A 380 -35.39 6.27 24.39
C SER A 380 -34.24 6.26 25.43
N PRO A 381 -33.60 5.10 25.72
CA PRO A 381 -32.42 5.06 26.57
C PRO A 381 -31.28 5.87 25.97
N THR A 382 -30.52 6.59 26.80
CA THR A 382 -29.24 7.18 26.42
C THR A 382 -28.19 6.08 26.33
N LEU A 383 -27.43 6.03 25.24
CA LEU A 383 -26.28 5.13 25.13
C LEU A 383 -25.22 5.49 26.20
N PRO A 384 -24.48 4.49 26.75
CA PRO A 384 -23.37 4.74 27.65
C PRO A 384 -22.21 5.45 26.90
N PRO A 385 -21.25 6.06 27.61
CA PRO A 385 -20.04 6.61 26.98
C PRO A 385 -19.27 5.51 26.23
N PRO A 386 -18.59 5.84 25.12
CA PRO A 386 -17.87 4.86 24.32
C PRO A 386 -16.64 4.29 25.06
N PRO A 387 -16.30 3.00 24.85
CA PRO A 387 -15.18 2.36 25.53
C PRO A 387 -13.82 2.93 25.10
N SER A 388 -12.92 3.08 26.07
CA SER A 388 -11.54 3.56 25.88
C SER A 388 -10.71 2.58 25.04
N ALA A 389 -9.81 3.10 24.20
CA ALA A 389 -9.02 2.29 23.25
C ALA A 389 -7.78 1.58 23.85
N THR A 390 -7.77 1.37 25.16
CA THR A 390 -6.78 0.63 25.97
C THR A 390 -7.47 -0.67 26.39
N ASP A 391 -7.19 -1.87 25.85
CA ASP A 391 -5.92 -2.42 25.35
C ASP A 391 -6.14 -3.32 24.10
N GLY A 392 -5.38 -4.42 23.96
CA GLY A 392 -5.31 -5.28 22.76
C GLY A 392 -6.63 -5.89 22.26
N GLU A 393 -7.70 -5.89 23.07
CA GLU A 393 -9.02 -6.46 22.71
C GLU A 393 -10.08 -5.39 22.36
N GLY A 394 -9.74 -4.10 22.41
CA GLY A 394 -10.69 -2.99 22.30
C GLY A 394 -11.40 -2.83 20.93
N LEU A 395 -10.95 -3.49 19.85
CA LEU A 395 -11.61 -3.38 18.54
C LEU A 395 -13.00 -4.02 18.53
N GLU A 396 -13.15 -5.20 19.13
CA GLU A 396 -14.43 -5.93 19.15
C GLU A 396 -15.45 -5.21 20.04
N GLU A 397 -15.02 -4.65 21.18
CA GLU A 397 -15.87 -3.79 22.02
C GLU A 397 -16.24 -2.48 21.33
N GLN A 398 -15.30 -1.82 20.64
CA GLN A 398 -15.59 -0.59 19.89
C GLN A 398 -16.54 -0.82 18.71
N LEU A 399 -16.40 -1.94 17.99
CA LEU A 399 -17.32 -2.33 16.92
C LEU A 399 -18.67 -2.79 17.48
N GLY A 400 -18.70 -3.52 18.60
CA GLY A 400 -19.92 -3.93 19.29
C GLY A 400 -20.72 -2.75 19.85
N TYR A 401 -20.03 -1.73 20.38
CA TYR A 401 -20.63 -0.45 20.76
C TYR A 401 -21.19 0.30 19.54
N LEU A 402 -20.43 0.37 18.45
CA LEU A 402 -20.84 1.04 17.20
C LEU A 402 -22.04 0.32 16.58
N GLN A 403 -22.06 -1.01 16.59
CA GLN A 403 -23.17 -1.85 16.18
C GLN A 403 -24.39 -1.64 17.07
N THR A 404 -24.25 -1.68 18.40
CA THR A 404 -25.35 -1.38 19.34
C THR A 404 -25.90 0.04 19.14
N GLY A 405 -25.03 1.00 18.83
CA GLY A 405 -25.41 2.38 18.50
C GLY A 405 -26.12 2.51 17.15
N ILE A 406 -25.74 1.73 16.15
CA ILE A 406 -26.43 1.63 14.85
C ILE A 406 -27.76 0.91 15.00
N ASP A 407 -27.83 -0.24 15.67
CA ASP A 407 -29.06 -0.99 15.94
C ASP A 407 -30.06 -0.14 16.74
N GLY A 408 -29.56 0.64 17.71
CA GLY A 408 -30.35 1.62 18.46
C GLY A 408 -30.82 2.82 17.61
N LEU A 409 -30.02 3.23 16.62
CA LEU A 409 -30.43 4.26 15.64
C LEU A 409 -31.46 3.70 14.64
N GLU A 410 -31.29 2.46 14.18
CA GLU A 410 -32.19 1.76 13.26
C GLU A 410 -33.55 1.53 13.92
N SER A 411 -33.58 0.94 15.12
CA SER A 411 -34.78 0.79 15.95
C SER A 411 -35.51 2.12 16.19
N ARG A 412 -34.77 3.22 16.31
CA ARG A 412 -35.33 4.57 16.46
C ARG A 412 -35.84 5.16 15.14
N VAL A 413 -35.18 4.88 14.02
CA VAL A 413 -35.66 5.23 12.68
C VAL A 413 -36.94 4.46 12.37
N ASP A 414 -36.99 3.17 12.69
CA ASP A 414 -38.19 2.33 12.59
C ASP A 414 -39.30 2.85 13.50
N GLY A 415 -39.01 3.21 14.75
CA GLY A 415 -39.98 3.85 15.64
C GLY A 415 -40.51 5.19 15.11
N LEU A 416 -39.68 5.97 14.40
CA LEU A 416 -40.11 7.21 13.73
C LEU A 416 -40.91 6.93 12.45
N ILE A 417 -40.59 5.86 11.71
CA ILE A 417 -41.36 5.38 10.54
C ILE A 417 -42.71 4.84 10.99
N GLU A 418 -42.78 4.12 12.11
CA GLU A 418 -44.01 3.63 12.74
C GLU A 418 -44.83 4.81 13.27
N GLN A 419 -44.24 5.76 14.01
CA GLN A 419 -44.96 6.97 14.42
C GLN A 419 -45.48 7.77 13.22
N LYS A 420 -44.70 7.89 12.14
CA LYS A 420 -45.15 8.48 10.88
C LYS A 420 -46.29 7.69 10.26
N SER A 421 -46.26 6.37 10.26
CA SER A 421 -47.33 5.52 9.70
C SER A 421 -48.61 5.62 10.53
N ILE A 422 -48.50 5.63 11.86
CA ILE A 422 -49.59 5.85 12.81
C ILE A 422 -50.18 7.25 12.61
N LEU A 423 -49.36 8.31 12.57
CA LEU A 423 -49.81 9.68 12.31
C LEU A 423 -50.44 9.84 10.93
N THR A 424 -49.88 9.21 9.90
CA THR A 424 -50.47 9.24 8.54
C THR A 424 -51.82 8.52 8.53
N THR A 425 -51.92 7.38 9.22
CA THR A 425 -53.17 6.61 9.36
C THR A 425 -54.20 7.38 10.20
N GLN A 426 -53.80 8.04 11.28
CA GLN A 426 -54.65 8.91 12.09
C GLN A 426 -55.12 10.13 11.29
N ILE A 427 -54.25 10.80 10.54
CA ILE A 427 -54.61 11.93 9.66
C ILE A 427 -55.59 11.46 8.58
N GLN A 428 -55.36 10.29 7.99
CA GLN A 428 -56.26 9.69 7.00
C GLN A 428 -57.62 9.32 7.62
N GLN A 429 -57.63 8.68 8.79
CA GLN A 429 -58.85 8.38 9.54
C GLN A 429 -59.60 9.65 9.97
N GLN A 430 -58.89 10.70 10.40
CA GLN A 430 -59.49 11.99 10.76
C GLN A 430 -60.11 12.67 9.53
N ARG A 431 -59.45 12.59 8.36
CA ARG A 431 -59.99 13.07 7.08
C ARG A 431 -61.20 12.27 6.63
N GLU A 432 -61.18 10.94 6.78
CA GLU A 432 -62.32 10.08 6.46
C GLU A 432 -63.50 10.25 7.43
N LEU A 433 -63.24 10.44 8.73
CA LEU A 433 -64.27 10.73 9.74
C LEU A 433 -64.89 12.10 9.51
N ASN A 434 -64.08 13.13 9.23
CA ASN A 434 -64.58 14.44 8.86
C ASN A 434 -65.36 14.38 7.54
N SER A 435 -64.84 13.72 6.51
CA SER A 435 -65.53 13.56 5.21
C SER A 435 -66.84 12.77 5.33
N LYS A 436 -66.92 11.75 6.20
CA LYS A 436 -68.17 11.03 6.49
C LYS A 436 -69.15 11.93 7.26
N SER A 437 -68.68 12.67 8.26
CA SER A 437 -69.51 13.63 9.00
C SER A 437 -70.01 14.79 8.13
N ASP A 438 -69.18 15.28 7.20
CA ASP A 438 -69.57 16.28 6.20
C ASP A 438 -70.62 15.68 5.25
N ALA A 439 -70.40 14.48 4.69
CA ALA A 439 -71.36 13.81 3.81
C ALA A 439 -72.70 13.48 4.51
N GLU A 440 -72.67 13.05 5.78
CA GLU A 440 -73.89 12.83 6.59
C GLU A 440 -74.62 14.14 6.89
N ARG A 441 -73.88 15.23 7.16
CA ARG A 441 -74.47 16.56 7.33
C ARG A 441 -75.06 17.10 6.02
N ASP A 442 -74.39 16.93 4.89
CA ASP A 442 -74.87 17.35 3.58
C ASP A 442 -76.10 16.54 3.15
N ALA A 443 -76.13 15.23 3.43
CA ALA A 443 -77.32 14.40 3.22
C ALA A 443 -78.51 14.87 4.08
N HIS A 444 -78.28 15.12 5.38
CA HIS A 444 -79.32 15.62 6.29
C HIS A 444 -79.79 17.04 5.91
N ILE A 445 -78.91 17.91 5.40
CA ILE A 445 -79.27 19.20 4.82
C ILE A 445 -80.13 18.99 3.56
N GLY A 446 -79.77 18.04 2.70
CA GLY A 446 -80.56 17.60 1.56
C GLY A 446 -81.98 17.21 1.96
N ASP A 447 -82.12 16.26 2.89
CA ASP A 447 -83.40 15.80 3.42
C ASP A 447 -84.23 16.94 4.02
N LEU A 448 -83.62 17.86 4.78
CA LEU A 448 -84.31 19.05 5.29
C LEU A 448 -84.76 19.99 4.16
N THR A 449 -83.96 20.18 3.11
CA THR A 449 -84.36 21.02 1.97
C THR A 449 -85.48 20.39 1.15
N GLU A 450 -85.52 19.06 1.03
CA GLU A 450 -86.63 18.34 0.40
C GLU A 450 -87.91 18.40 1.26
N GLN A 451 -87.81 18.19 2.58
CA GLN A 451 -88.92 18.38 3.52
C GLN A 451 -89.46 19.82 3.49
N LEU A 452 -88.58 20.83 3.44
CA LEU A 452 -88.98 22.23 3.30
C LEU A 452 -89.63 22.52 1.94
N ALA A 453 -89.18 21.87 0.86
CA ALA A 453 -89.83 21.99 -0.45
C ALA A 453 -91.22 21.33 -0.46
N HIS A 454 -91.37 20.17 0.19
CA HIS A 454 -92.65 19.48 0.35
C HIS A 454 -93.64 20.31 1.19
N MET A 455 -93.24 20.76 2.38
CA MET A 455 -94.06 21.61 3.25
C MET A 455 -94.45 22.94 2.58
N ARG A 456 -93.58 23.53 1.74
CA ARG A 456 -93.92 24.72 0.94
C ARG A 456 -94.99 24.42 -0.10
N LYS A 457 -94.89 23.28 -0.79
CA LYS A 457 -95.88 22.84 -1.78
C LYS A 457 -97.23 22.57 -1.14
N ASP A 458 -97.25 21.89 0.00
CA ASP A 458 -98.47 21.54 0.73
C ASP A 458 -99.13 22.78 1.36
N HIS A 459 -98.34 23.75 1.82
CA HIS A 459 -98.86 25.06 2.23
C HIS A 459 -99.47 25.81 1.04
N GLU A 460 -98.88 25.72 -0.15
CA GLU A 460 -99.40 26.34 -1.36
C GLU A 460 -100.69 25.68 -1.89
N THR A 461 -100.86 24.36 -1.72
CA THR A 461 -102.14 23.68 -2.02
C THR A 461 -103.21 24.01 -0.98
N SER A 462 -102.88 23.95 0.31
CA SER A 462 -103.80 24.33 1.40
C SER A 462 -104.26 25.80 1.29
N GLN A 463 -103.38 26.72 0.87
CA GLN A 463 -103.77 28.11 0.60
C GLN A 463 -104.72 28.25 -0.60
N ARG A 464 -104.61 27.40 -1.63
CA ARG A 464 -105.55 27.38 -2.76
C ARG A 464 -106.92 26.85 -2.32
N GLU A 465 -106.94 25.76 -1.55
CA GLU A 465 -108.16 25.15 -1.01
C GLU A 465 -108.89 26.09 -0.03
N GLY A 466 -108.15 26.74 0.87
CA GLY A 466 -108.71 27.70 1.83
C GLY A 466 -109.36 28.92 1.17
N LYS A 467 -108.86 29.36 0.01
CA LYS A 467 -109.51 30.42 -0.80
C LYS A 467 -110.84 29.93 -1.39
N ALA A 468 -110.87 28.73 -1.97
CA ALA A 468 -112.09 28.16 -2.53
C ALA A 468 -113.21 27.99 -1.47
N ALA A 469 -112.86 27.51 -0.26
CA ALA A 469 -113.82 27.37 0.83
C ALA A 469 -114.37 28.71 1.37
N GLN A 470 -113.58 29.79 1.28
CA GLN A 470 -114.06 31.15 1.62
C GLN A 470 -115.08 31.67 0.61
N ASP A 471 -114.87 31.40 -0.68
CA ASP A 471 -115.80 31.79 -1.75
C ASP A 471 -117.16 31.05 -1.61
N GLU A 472 -117.16 29.78 -1.19
CA GLU A 472 -118.40 29.01 -0.95
C GLU A 472 -119.21 29.51 0.25
N LEU A 473 -118.55 29.84 1.36
CA LEU A 473 -119.23 30.30 2.59
C LEU A 473 -119.98 31.62 2.41
N ALA A 474 -119.47 32.51 1.56
CA ALA A 474 -120.14 33.77 1.21
C ALA A 474 -121.53 33.54 0.60
N VAL A 475 -121.69 32.50 -0.23
CA VAL A 475 -122.97 32.17 -0.92
C VAL A 475 -124.02 31.63 0.05
N LEU A 476 -123.62 30.87 1.08
CA LEU A 476 -124.56 30.29 2.04
C LEU A 476 -125.11 31.31 3.04
N MET A 477 -124.32 32.32 3.42
CA MET A 477 -124.78 33.38 4.32
C MET A 477 -125.95 34.19 3.73
N GLU A 478 -125.93 34.46 2.43
CA GLU A 478 -127.00 35.18 1.72
C GLU A 478 -128.36 34.45 1.77
N GLN A 479 -128.37 33.12 1.87
CA GLN A 479 -129.58 32.31 1.87
C GLN A 479 -130.30 32.30 3.24
N LEU A 480 -129.55 32.36 4.34
CA LEU A 480 -130.07 32.16 5.69
C LEU A 480 -130.85 33.38 6.22
N GLU A 481 -130.53 34.59 5.75
CA GLU A 481 -131.24 35.82 6.13
C GLU A 481 -132.69 35.84 5.64
N GLY A 482 -133.01 35.13 4.54
CA GLY A 482 -134.35 35.10 3.95
C GLY A 482 -135.41 34.34 4.75
N MET A 483 -135.04 33.46 5.69
CA MET A 483 -135.98 32.52 6.34
C MET A 483 -136.60 32.99 7.66
N ARG A 484 -136.10 34.04 8.30
CA ARG A 484 -136.28 34.27 9.75
C ARG A 484 -137.60 34.95 10.20
N THR A 485 -138.61 35.12 9.33
CA THR A 485 -139.53 36.26 9.47
C THR A 485 -140.96 36.06 10.05
N ASN A 486 -141.46 34.86 10.42
CA ASN A 486 -142.90 34.67 10.81
C ASN A 486 -143.20 33.61 11.92
N GLY A 487 -144.26 33.76 12.75
CA GLY A 487 -144.74 32.78 13.77
C GLY A 487 -146.00 33.18 14.61
N SER A 488 -146.60 32.27 15.43
CA SER A 488 -147.77 32.56 16.32
C SER A 488 -148.03 31.54 17.48
N THR A 489 -149.16 31.71 18.21
CA THR A 489 -149.49 31.30 19.61
C THR A 489 -150.97 30.86 19.77
N GLN A 490 -151.52 30.20 20.83
CA GLN A 490 -151.00 29.52 22.06
C GLN A 490 -152.05 28.65 22.85
N GLU A 491 -153.36 28.62 22.50
CA GLU A 491 -154.47 28.15 23.39
C GLU A 491 -154.45 26.65 23.82
N GLU A 492 -153.54 25.86 23.27
CA GLU A 492 -153.23 24.46 23.63
C GLU A 492 -152.79 24.28 25.10
N ALA A 493 -152.32 25.36 25.75
CA ALA A 493 -151.61 25.34 27.03
C ALA A 493 -152.39 24.76 28.25
N LYS A 494 -153.73 24.65 28.19
CA LYS A 494 -154.54 24.13 29.32
C LYS A 494 -154.91 22.65 29.19
N ALA A 495 -155.08 22.13 27.97
CA ALA A 495 -155.19 20.68 27.76
C ALA A 495 -153.85 19.99 28.05
N ALA A 496 -152.75 20.68 27.72
CA ALA A 496 -151.38 20.25 28.01
C ALA A 496 -151.11 19.98 29.50
N LEU A 497 -151.82 20.60 30.46
CA LEU A 497 -151.54 20.41 31.89
C LEU A 497 -151.97 19.03 32.43
N VAL A 498 -153.13 18.52 32.02
CA VAL A 498 -153.58 17.18 32.45
C VAL A 498 -152.86 16.08 31.67
N GLN A 499 -152.47 16.35 30.42
CA GLN A 499 -151.51 15.49 29.72
C GLN A 499 -150.15 15.49 30.44
N ALA A 500 -149.64 16.66 30.86
CA ALA A 500 -148.39 16.76 31.59
C ALA A 500 -148.40 16.01 32.93
N GLU A 501 -149.49 16.02 33.70
CA GLU A 501 -149.57 15.22 34.94
C GLU A 501 -149.49 13.70 34.67
N GLY A 502 -150.16 13.21 33.61
CA GLY A 502 -150.05 11.81 33.17
C GLY A 502 -148.68 11.46 32.58
N GLU A 503 -148.03 12.41 31.90
CA GLU A 503 -146.68 12.28 31.38
C GLU A 503 -145.62 12.33 32.49
N ILE A 504 -145.79 13.16 33.52
CA ILE A 504 -144.94 13.20 34.72
C ILE A 504 -144.92 11.83 35.42
N ALA A 505 -146.08 11.15 35.54
CA ALA A 505 -146.13 9.81 36.11
C ALA A 505 -145.37 8.77 35.27
N ARG A 506 -145.43 8.86 33.93
CA ARG A 506 -144.62 8.02 33.03
C ARG A 506 -143.14 8.37 33.10
N LEU A 507 -142.81 9.66 33.15
CA LEU A 507 -141.44 10.16 33.24
C LEU A 507 -140.79 9.71 34.55
N HIS A 508 -141.50 9.69 35.68
CA HIS A 508 -140.97 9.08 36.92
C HIS A 508 -140.65 7.59 36.71
N SER A 509 -141.55 6.79 36.15
CA SER A 509 -141.25 5.38 35.87
C SER A 509 -140.07 5.18 34.90
N VAL A 510 -139.87 6.08 33.95
CA VAL A 510 -138.70 6.07 33.05
C VAL A 510 -137.44 6.50 33.79
N VAL A 511 -137.51 7.53 34.62
CA VAL A 511 -136.40 7.98 35.49
C VAL A 511 -135.98 6.87 36.44
N ASP A 512 -136.92 6.17 37.08
CA ASP A 512 -136.62 5.01 37.93
C ASP A 512 -135.93 3.89 37.13
N SER A 513 -136.38 3.61 35.89
CA SER A 513 -135.73 2.62 35.03
C SER A 513 -134.31 3.04 34.60
N LEU A 514 -134.10 4.32 34.30
CA LEU A 514 -132.81 4.89 33.94
C LEU A 514 -131.86 4.99 35.14
N GLN A 515 -132.38 5.24 36.34
CA GLN A 515 -131.61 5.16 37.59
C GLN A 515 -131.10 3.73 37.80
N ASN A 516 -131.96 2.72 37.68
CA ASN A 516 -131.53 1.31 37.75
C ASN A 516 -130.49 0.96 36.66
N GLU A 517 -130.64 1.42 35.41
CA GLU A 517 -129.61 1.23 34.37
C GLU A 517 -128.29 1.97 34.67
N VAL A 518 -128.35 3.17 35.24
CA VAL A 518 -127.18 3.96 35.65
C VAL A 518 -126.47 3.29 36.82
N ASP A 519 -127.19 2.76 37.80
CA ASP A 519 -126.63 2.03 38.94
C ASP A 519 -125.95 0.73 38.49
N ILE A 520 -126.58 -0.03 37.58
CA ILE A 520 -125.97 -1.23 36.97
C ILE A 520 -124.69 -0.85 36.19
N ARG A 521 -124.73 0.17 35.33
CA ARG A 521 -123.54 0.62 34.59
C ARG A 521 -122.45 1.20 35.50
N ALA A 522 -122.81 1.87 36.59
CA ALA A 522 -121.87 2.34 37.59
C ALA A 522 -121.18 1.17 38.28
N GLN A 523 -121.91 0.11 38.61
CA GLN A 523 -121.36 -1.11 39.19
C GLN A 523 -120.46 -1.88 38.20
N GLU A 524 -120.88 -2.04 36.94
CA GLU A 524 -120.03 -2.61 35.87
C GLU A 524 -118.74 -1.81 35.66
N ALA A 525 -118.81 -0.47 35.72
CA ALA A 525 -117.66 0.41 35.62
C ALA A 525 -116.73 0.33 36.84
N MET A 526 -117.28 0.19 38.06
CA MET A 526 -116.49 -0.04 39.28
C MET A 526 -115.75 -1.38 39.21
N GLU A 527 -116.41 -2.47 38.82
CA GLU A 527 -115.74 -3.76 38.65
C GLU A 527 -114.69 -3.74 37.52
N ALA A 528 -114.93 -2.99 36.43
CA ALA A 528 -113.95 -2.79 35.37
C ALA A 528 -112.73 -1.99 35.84
N HIS A 529 -112.95 -0.98 36.69
CA HIS A 529 -111.89 -0.21 37.32
C HIS A 529 -111.09 -1.07 38.30
N GLU A 530 -111.74 -1.86 39.16
CA GLU A 530 -111.07 -2.77 40.10
C GLU A 530 -110.23 -3.81 39.36
N ARG A 531 -110.74 -4.39 38.26
CA ARG A 531 -109.96 -5.31 37.40
C ARG A 531 -108.75 -4.62 36.76
N ALA A 532 -108.87 -3.34 36.39
CA ALA A 532 -107.75 -2.56 35.84
C ALA A 532 -106.71 -2.20 36.91
N GLU A 533 -107.14 -1.83 38.12
CA GLU A 533 -106.24 -1.58 39.26
C GLU A 533 -105.49 -2.86 39.67
N GLN A 534 -106.19 -4.00 39.77
CA GLN A 534 -105.57 -5.30 40.02
C GLN A 534 -104.53 -5.67 38.93
N GLY A 535 -104.84 -5.41 37.65
CA GLY A 535 -103.90 -5.59 36.54
C GLY A 535 -102.68 -4.67 36.63
N SER A 536 -102.88 -3.39 36.98
CA SER A 536 -101.80 -2.42 37.18
C SER A 536 -100.89 -2.81 38.35
N ALA A 537 -101.47 -3.23 39.48
CA ALA A 537 -100.73 -3.70 40.65
C ALA A 537 -99.87 -4.94 40.35
N GLN A 538 -100.37 -5.88 39.53
CA GLN A 538 -99.60 -7.05 39.07
C GLN A 538 -98.44 -6.67 38.15
N LEU A 539 -98.63 -5.70 37.25
CA LEU A 539 -97.56 -5.17 36.40
C LEU A 539 -96.51 -4.39 37.21
N GLU A 540 -96.92 -3.56 38.16
CA GLU A 540 -95.98 -2.87 39.07
C GLU A 540 -95.17 -3.84 39.93
N ALA A 541 -95.79 -4.90 40.45
CA ALA A 541 -95.09 -5.95 41.18
C ALA A 541 -94.08 -6.69 40.29
N SER A 542 -94.46 -7.02 39.05
CA SER A 542 -93.58 -7.68 38.07
C SER A 542 -92.40 -6.79 37.66
N LEU A 543 -92.64 -5.47 37.49
CA LEU A 543 -91.58 -4.49 37.19
C LEU A 543 -90.63 -4.28 38.37
N LYS A 544 -91.13 -4.26 39.61
CA LYS A 544 -90.26 -4.23 40.81
C LYS A 544 -89.40 -5.48 40.90
N GLN A 545 -90.00 -6.67 40.76
CA GLN A 545 -89.24 -7.92 40.76
C GLN A 545 -88.16 -7.94 39.65
N SER A 546 -88.51 -7.58 38.42
CA SER A 546 -87.54 -7.52 37.31
C SER A 546 -86.43 -6.50 37.54
N ARG A 547 -86.69 -5.43 38.30
CA ARG A 547 -85.69 -4.42 38.66
C ARG A 547 -84.77 -4.91 39.77
N GLU A 548 -85.33 -5.53 40.82
CA GLU A 548 -84.55 -6.16 41.89
C GLU A 548 -83.67 -7.29 41.35
N GLU A 549 -84.18 -8.13 40.45
CA GLU A 549 -83.39 -9.15 39.74
C GLU A 549 -82.27 -8.54 38.86
N ALA A 550 -82.50 -7.38 38.25
CA ALA A 550 -81.48 -6.67 37.46
C ALA A 550 -80.41 -6.03 38.36
N ASP A 551 -80.82 -5.39 39.46
CA ASP A 551 -79.92 -4.74 40.42
C ASP A 551 -79.01 -5.79 41.10
N VAL A 552 -79.53 -6.99 41.43
CA VAL A 552 -78.71 -8.11 41.95
C VAL A 552 -77.70 -8.58 40.89
N ARG A 553 -78.11 -8.81 39.64
CA ARG A 553 -77.17 -9.23 38.56
C ARG A 553 -76.08 -8.19 38.30
N VAL A 554 -76.40 -6.90 38.42
CA VAL A 554 -75.40 -5.82 38.31
C VAL A 554 -74.44 -5.84 39.50
N GLN A 555 -74.93 -6.06 40.73
CA GLN A 555 -74.07 -6.19 41.91
C GLN A 555 -73.14 -7.41 41.82
N GLU A 556 -73.64 -8.56 41.37
CA GLU A 556 -72.83 -9.77 41.12
C GLU A 556 -71.74 -9.50 40.07
N ALA A 557 -72.10 -8.94 38.91
CA ALA A 557 -71.15 -8.63 37.85
C ALA A 557 -70.09 -7.58 38.28
N VAL A 558 -70.48 -6.59 39.09
CA VAL A 558 -69.53 -5.61 39.66
C VAL A 558 -68.61 -6.27 40.68
N ALA A 559 -69.11 -7.18 41.52
CA ALA A 559 -68.29 -7.92 42.48
C ALA A 559 -67.25 -8.83 41.77
N GLU A 560 -67.66 -9.55 40.72
CA GLU A 560 -66.75 -10.34 39.89
C GLU A 560 -65.67 -9.46 39.22
N ALA A 561 -66.07 -8.33 38.62
CA ALA A 561 -65.13 -7.40 37.99
C ALA A 561 -64.14 -6.76 38.98
N VAL A 562 -64.58 -6.46 40.21
CA VAL A 562 -63.70 -5.97 41.29
C VAL A 562 -62.74 -7.06 41.74
N GLN A 563 -63.18 -8.30 41.89
CA GLN A 563 -62.30 -9.41 42.25
C GLN A 563 -61.24 -9.65 41.16
N GLU A 564 -61.63 -9.67 39.88
CA GLU A 564 -60.68 -9.82 38.78
C GLU A 564 -59.65 -8.67 38.74
N ALA A 565 -60.07 -7.43 39.05
CA ALA A 565 -59.17 -6.29 39.17
C ALA A 565 -58.18 -6.43 40.35
N ILE A 566 -58.60 -7.00 41.47
CA ILE A 566 -57.74 -7.31 42.62
C ILE A 566 -56.72 -8.40 42.24
N ASP A 567 -57.16 -9.50 41.63
CA ASP A 567 -56.29 -10.61 41.26
C ASP A 567 -55.23 -10.18 40.23
N ARG A 568 -55.63 -9.39 39.21
CA ARG A 568 -54.70 -8.77 38.25
C ARG A 568 -53.70 -7.83 38.93
N ARG A 569 -54.14 -7.03 39.92
CA ARG A 569 -53.25 -6.15 40.67
C ARG A 569 -52.22 -6.95 41.48
N VAL A 570 -52.63 -8.01 42.17
CA VAL A 570 -51.71 -8.90 42.91
C VAL A 570 -50.72 -9.57 41.96
N GLN A 571 -51.15 -9.96 40.76
CA GLN A 571 -50.24 -10.50 39.74
C GLN A 571 -49.19 -9.48 39.29
N VAL A 572 -49.56 -8.21 39.10
CA VAL A 572 -48.63 -7.11 38.77
C VAL A 572 -47.69 -6.80 39.94
N GLU A 573 -48.18 -6.76 41.18
CA GLU A 573 -47.34 -6.56 42.37
C GLU A 573 -46.28 -7.67 42.52
N ASN A 574 -46.65 -8.92 42.26
CA ASN A 574 -45.71 -10.06 42.25
C ASN A 574 -44.68 -9.97 41.10
N GLN A 575 -45.09 -9.53 39.91
CA GLN A 575 -44.17 -9.30 38.78
C GLN A 575 -43.17 -8.18 39.08
N LEU A 576 -43.65 -7.08 39.70
CA LEU A 576 -42.81 -5.94 40.06
C LEU A 576 -41.76 -6.35 41.10
N ALA A 577 -42.16 -7.07 42.16
CA ALA A 577 -41.23 -7.60 43.15
C ALA A 577 -40.16 -8.55 42.52
N ALA A 578 -40.54 -9.37 41.54
CA ALA A 578 -39.58 -10.21 40.82
C ALA A 578 -38.57 -9.37 40.01
N THR A 579 -39.02 -8.30 39.34
CA THR A 579 -38.11 -7.39 38.61
C THR A 579 -37.20 -6.58 39.53
N GLU A 580 -37.64 -6.23 40.75
CA GLU A 580 -36.80 -5.57 41.75
C GLU A 580 -35.66 -6.46 42.24
N VAL A 581 -35.92 -7.77 42.45
CA VAL A 581 -34.89 -8.75 42.81
C VAL A 581 -33.88 -8.93 41.66
N GLN A 582 -34.35 -9.07 40.42
CA GLN A 582 -33.47 -9.17 39.24
C GLN A 582 -32.59 -7.92 39.07
N ARG A 583 -33.16 -6.72 39.30
CA ARG A 583 -32.41 -5.47 39.25
C ARG A 583 -31.31 -5.44 40.32
N ALA A 584 -31.61 -5.84 41.56
CA ALA A 584 -30.61 -5.88 42.64
C ALA A 584 -29.47 -6.89 42.34
N GLU A 585 -29.78 -8.01 41.69
CA GLU A 585 -28.78 -8.98 41.25
C GLU A 585 -27.87 -8.41 40.14
N ILE A 586 -28.43 -7.69 39.16
CA ILE A 586 -27.66 -7.00 38.11
C ILE A 586 -26.78 -5.88 38.70
N GLU A 587 -27.31 -5.08 39.65
CA GLU A 587 -26.53 -4.04 40.34
C GLU A 587 -25.34 -4.63 41.12
N ALA A 588 -25.50 -5.80 41.74
CA ALA A 588 -24.41 -6.51 42.41
C ALA A 588 -23.37 -7.08 41.42
N GLN A 589 -23.80 -7.60 40.27
CA GLN A 589 -22.90 -8.07 39.21
C GLN A 589 -22.11 -6.91 38.58
N LEU A 590 -22.75 -5.75 38.37
CA LEU A 590 -22.09 -4.55 37.86
C LEU A 590 -20.98 -4.06 38.80
N ALA A 591 -21.26 -3.97 40.11
CA ALA A 591 -20.27 -3.58 41.11
C ALA A 591 -19.05 -4.53 41.13
N GLN A 592 -19.27 -5.84 40.96
CA GLN A 592 -18.17 -6.82 40.85
C GLN A 592 -17.37 -6.66 39.55
N ALA A 593 -18.03 -6.30 38.44
CA ALA A 593 -17.35 -6.03 37.17
C ALA A 593 -16.50 -4.75 37.26
N GLU A 594 -16.99 -3.70 37.91
CA GLU A 594 -16.24 -2.46 38.16
C GLU A 594 -14.99 -2.70 39.02
N GLU A 595 -15.08 -3.52 40.07
CA GLU A 595 -13.92 -3.89 40.89
C GLU A 595 -12.85 -4.64 40.07
N ARG A 596 -13.27 -5.59 39.22
CA ARG A 596 -12.34 -6.31 38.32
C ARG A 596 -11.71 -5.38 37.28
N ARG A 597 -12.47 -4.42 36.75
CA ARG A 597 -11.95 -3.43 35.80
C ARG A 597 -10.89 -2.54 36.45
N ALA A 598 -11.13 -2.05 37.66
CA ALA A 598 -10.15 -1.28 38.43
C ALA A 598 -8.87 -2.09 38.76
N GLN A 599 -9.00 -3.39 39.01
CA GLN A 599 -7.85 -4.28 39.19
C GLN A 599 -7.05 -4.49 37.90
N ALA A 600 -7.72 -4.57 36.74
CA ALA A 600 -7.06 -4.65 35.43
C ALA A 600 -6.37 -3.33 35.07
N GLU A 601 -7.05 -2.19 35.21
CA GLU A 601 -6.50 -0.83 34.98
C GLU A 601 -5.18 -0.63 35.75
N ALA A 602 -5.11 -1.06 37.01
CA ALA A 602 -3.89 -0.99 37.83
C ALA A 602 -2.76 -1.94 37.37
N GLN A 603 -3.08 -3.08 36.75
CA GLN A 603 -2.07 -3.96 36.15
C GLN A 603 -1.52 -3.42 34.83
N ILE A 604 -2.38 -2.80 34.02
CA ILE A 604 -1.99 -2.13 32.77
C ILE A 604 -1.00 -1.00 33.08
N GLU A 605 -1.32 -0.11 34.03
CA GLU A 605 -0.42 0.99 34.45
C GLU A 605 0.96 0.47 34.89
N TYR A 606 1.01 -0.64 35.64
CA TYR A 606 2.28 -1.27 36.05
C TYR A 606 3.07 -1.84 34.87
N VAL A 607 2.40 -2.44 33.87
CA VAL A 607 3.04 -2.96 32.66
C VAL A 607 3.53 -1.82 31.77
N GLU A 608 2.77 -0.73 31.63
CA GLU A 608 3.19 0.46 30.88
C GLU A 608 4.44 1.11 31.48
N GLN A 609 4.49 1.29 32.81
CA GLN A 609 5.68 1.80 33.50
C GLN A 609 6.90 0.91 33.23
N ARG A 610 6.74 -0.42 33.29
CA ARG A 610 7.83 -1.36 32.96
C ARG A 610 8.20 -1.38 31.48
N ARG A 611 7.27 -1.05 30.57
CA ARG A 611 7.56 -0.91 29.14
C ARG A 611 8.45 0.31 28.89
N ILE A 612 8.15 1.44 29.54
CA ILE A 612 8.95 2.67 29.48
C ILE A 612 10.38 2.41 30.01
N GLU A 613 10.53 1.77 31.17
CA GLU A 613 11.85 1.40 31.71
C GLU A 613 12.68 0.50 30.77
N VAL A 614 12.02 -0.30 29.92
CA VAL A 614 12.67 -1.17 28.93
C VAL A 614 13.00 -0.40 27.66
N GLU A 615 12.10 0.45 27.18
CA GLU A 615 12.33 1.36 26.05
C GLU A 615 13.53 2.29 26.31
N GLU A 616 13.65 2.88 27.52
CA GLU A 616 14.80 3.68 27.94
C GLU A 616 16.13 2.90 27.88
N ARG A 617 16.12 1.62 28.28
CA ARG A 617 17.31 0.75 28.21
C ARG A 617 17.67 0.35 26.79
N PHE A 618 16.69 0.16 25.90
CA PHE A 618 16.98 -0.09 24.49
C PHE A 618 17.68 1.11 23.85
N VAL A 619 17.24 2.33 24.11
CA VAL A 619 17.90 3.56 23.64
C VAL A 619 19.34 3.68 24.18
N GLU A 620 19.58 3.30 25.45
CA GLU A 620 20.95 3.26 26.00
C GLU A 620 21.83 2.21 25.30
N VAL A 621 21.29 1.04 24.98
CA VAL A 621 22.01 -0.02 24.24
C VAL A 621 22.30 0.39 22.79
N GLU A 622 21.35 1.00 22.09
CA GLU A 622 21.55 1.53 20.73
C GLU A 622 22.68 2.58 20.70
N ALA A 623 22.72 3.48 21.68
CA ALA A 623 23.81 4.45 21.82
C ALA A 623 25.18 3.78 22.08
N GLN A 624 25.22 2.68 22.84
CA GLN A 624 26.44 1.89 23.05
C GLN A 624 26.88 1.16 21.78
N ILE A 625 25.94 0.61 21.00
CA ILE A 625 26.23 -0.05 19.71
C ILE A 625 26.84 0.96 18.74
N ALA A 626 26.21 2.13 18.55
CA ALA A 626 26.75 3.19 17.68
C ALA A 626 28.16 3.65 18.12
N GLN A 627 28.44 3.70 19.43
CA GLN A 627 29.79 3.98 19.94
C GLN A 627 30.79 2.87 19.60
N VAL A 628 30.39 1.60 19.68
CA VAL A 628 31.25 0.45 19.33
C VAL A 628 31.51 0.41 17.83
N GLU A 629 30.52 0.69 16.98
CA GLU A 629 30.68 0.78 15.53
C GLU A 629 31.63 1.90 15.12
N GLY A 630 31.47 3.11 15.68
CA GLY A 630 32.40 4.21 15.46
C GLY A 630 33.84 3.88 15.89
N ARG A 631 34.01 3.10 16.97
CA ARG A 631 35.31 2.57 17.39
C ARG A 631 35.85 1.49 16.46
N ARG A 632 34.99 0.70 15.80
CA ARG A 632 35.38 -0.34 14.83
C ARG A 632 35.92 0.31 13.57
N VAL A 633 35.22 1.29 13.01
CA VAL A 633 35.66 2.07 11.84
C VAL A 633 37.02 2.74 12.10
N ALA A 634 37.20 3.38 13.26
CA ALA A 634 38.48 3.99 13.63
C ALA A 634 39.62 2.98 13.85
N VAL A 635 39.33 1.68 14.03
CA VAL A 635 40.33 0.60 14.04
C VAL A 635 40.60 0.11 12.61
N GLU A 636 39.58 -0.02 11.77
CA GLU A 636 39.69 -0.37 10.35
C GLU A 636 40.56 0.65 9.59
N GLU A 637 40.34 1.95 9.78
CA GLU A 637 41.18 3.03 9.22
C GLU A 637 42.65 2.91 9.64
N ARG A 638 42.91 2.60 10.91
CA ARG A 638 44.27 2.41 11.44
C ARG A 638 44.93 1.14 10.95
N CYS A 639 44.17 0.08 10.69
CA CYS A 639 44.67 -1.13 10.04
C CYS A 639 45.11 -0.83 8.60
N ALA A 640 44.28 -0.12 7.82
CA ALA A 640 44.63 0.31 6.46
C ALA A 640 45.87 1.21 6.42
N GLU A 641 46.02 2.14 7.38
CA GLU A 641 47.24 2.97 7.51
C GLU A 641 48.49 2.10 7.79
N VAL A 642 48.38 1.11 8.68
CA VAL A 642 49.48 0.18 8.99
C VAL A 642 49.82 -0.72 7.79
N GLU A 643 48.84 -1.19 7.03
CA GLU A 643 49.05 -1.96 5.80
C GLU A 643 49.80 -1.14 4.74
N SER A 644 49.43 0.14 4.57
CA SER A 644 50.17 1.06 3.69
C SER A 644 51.61 1.29 4.18
N GLN A 645 51.83 1.46 5.49
CA GLN A 645 53.17 1.60 6.07
C GLN A 645 54.02 0.32 5.93
N ILE A 646 53.41 -0.86 5.95
CA ILE A 646 54.10 -2.13 5.70
C ILE A 646 54.54 -2.19 4.24
N ALA A 647 53.66 -1.89 3.28
CA ALA A 647 54.00 -1.88 1.85
C ALA A 647 55.20 -0.95 1.53
N ASP A 648 55.16 0.28 2.06
CA ASP A 648 56.25 1.26 2.04
C ASP A 648 57.60 0.72 2.58
N VAL A 649 57.55 -0.11 3.62
CA VAL A 649 58.74 -0.71 4.24
C VAL A 649 59.24 -1.91 3.43
N GLU A 650 58.33 -2.68 2.81
CA GLU A 650 58.70 -3.78 1.92
C GLU A 650 59.34 -3.29 0.61
N GLU A 651 58.83 -2.21 0.01
CA GLU A 651 59.46 -1.55 -1.14
C GLU A 651 60.90 -1.11 -0.80
N ARG A 652 61.08 -0.37 0.31
CA ARG A 652 62.42 0.03 0.80
C ARG A 652 63.33 -1.16 1.14
N ARG A 653 62.76 -2.31 1.52
CA ARG A 653 63.51 -3.55 1.75
C ARG A 653 64.02 -4.12 0.42
N ILE A 654 63.17 -4.17 -0.60
CA ILE A 654 63.54 -4.61 -1.96
C ILE A 654 64.64 -3.68 -2.53
N GLU A 655 64.49 -2.35 -2.45
CA GLU A 655 65.53 -1.39 -2.87
C GLU A 655 66.86 -1.56 -2.09
N ALA A 656 66.82 -2.03 -0.84
CA ALA A 656 68.02 -2.34 -0.06
C ALA A 656 68.65 -3.68 -0.47
N GLU A 657 67.84 -4.71 -0.73
CA GLU A 657 68.28 -6.01 -1.24
C GLU A 657 68.92 -5.86 -2.64
N GLU A 658 68.34 -5.10 -3.55
CA GLU A 658 68.91 -4.80 -4.88
C GLU A 658 70.28 -4.11 -4.76
N ARG A 659 70.40 -3.07 -3.93
CA ARG A 659 71.69 -2.39 -3.69
C ARG A 659 72.73 -3.30 -3.05
N CYS A 660 72.33 -4.25 -2.19
CA CYS A 660 73.25 -5.26 -1.67
C CYS A 660 73.78 -6.16 -2.80
N VAL A 661 72.92 -6.62 -3.71
CA VAL A 661 73.34 -7.39 -4.90
C VAL A 661 74.26 -6.57 -5.81
N GLU A 662 73.97 -5.28 -6.03
CA GLU A 662 74.88 -4.38 -6.75
C GLU A 662 76.26 -4.31 -6.09
N PHE A 663 76.33 -4.12 -4.77
CA PHE A 663 77.59 -4.11 -4.04
C PHE A 663 78.32 -5.45 -4.08
N GLU A 664 77.63 -6.59 -4.01
CA GLU A 664 78.22 -7.92 -4.18
C GLU A 664 78.86 -8.08 -5.57
N THR A 665 78.19 -7.63 -6.64
CA THR A 665 78.77 -7.66 -7.99
C THR A 665 79.98 -6.73 -8.13
N GLN A 666 79.97 -5.56 -7.48
CA GLN A 666 81.12 -4.65 -7.45
C GLN A 666 82.30 -5.25 -6.69
N ILE A 667 82.06 -5.90 -5.54
CA ILE A 667 83.09 -6.61 -4.78
C ILE A 667 83.70 -7.73 -5.63
N ALA A 668 82.87 -8.55 -6.29
CA ALA A 668 83.36 -9.62 -7.18
C ALA A 668 84.22 -9.08 -8.35
N GLN A 669 83.87 -7.92 -8.91
CA GLN A 669 84.70 -7.24 -9.92
C GLN A 669 86.03 -6.73 -9.35
N VAL A 670 86.03 -6.18 -8.13
CA VAL A 670 87.23 -5.73 -7.44
C VAL A 670 88.15 -6.92 -7.09
N ASP A 671 87.59 -8.03 -6.60
CA ASP A 671 88.34 -9.26 -6.32
C ASP A 671 88.97 -9.82 -7.60
N LYS A 672 88.25 -9.85 -8.74
CA LYS A 672 88.82 -10.24 -10.03
C LYS A 672 90.00 -9.36 -10.42
N ARG A 673 89.85 -8.03 -10.32
CA ARG A 673 90.93 -7.07 -10.61
C ARG A 673 92.10 -7.20 -9.62
N ARG A 674 91.85 -7.62 -8.39
CA ARG A 674 92.91 -7.92 -7.41
C ARG A 674 93.67 -9.18 -7.81
N MET A 675 92.99 -10.26 -8.22
CA MET A 675 93.65 -11.47 -8.72
C MET A 675 94.52 -11.18 -9.96
N GLU A 676 93.99 -10.40 -10.93
CA GLU A 676 94.75 -9.97 -12.11
C GLU A 676 96.00 -9.14 -11.72
N ALA A 677 95.90 -8.31 -10.68
CA ALA A 677 97.05 -7.55 -10.17
C ALA A 677 98.04 -8.41 -9.36
N GLU A 678 97.55 -9.39 -8.59
CA GLU A 678 98.38 -10.37 -7.86
C GLU A 678 99.19 -11.23 -8.83
N GLU A 679 98.58 -11.70 -9.93
CA GLU A 679 99.25 -12.41 -11.03
C GLU A 679 100.34 -11.53 -11.69
N HIS A 680 100.02 -10.27 -12.02
CA HIS A 680 101.02 -9.34 -12.55
C HIS A 680 102.17 -9.03 -11.57
N CYS A 681 101.90 -8.96 -10.26
CA CYS A 681 102.96 -8.82 -9.27
C CYS A 681 103.88 -10.06 -9.23
N ALA A 682 103.31 -11.26 -9.29
CA ALA A 682 104.10 -12.51 -9.33
C ALA A 682 104.95 -12.63 -10.62
N ASP A 683 104.42 -12.21 -11.78
CA ASP A 683 105.19 -12.12 -13.03
C ASP A 683 106.38 -11.15 -12.90
N VAL A 684 106.15 -9.98 -12.28
CA VAL A 684 107.20 -8.97 -12.04
C VAL A 684 108.24 -9.45 -11.04
N GLU A 685 107.83 -10.12 -9.95
CA GLU A 685 108.75 -10.76 -9.00
C GLU A 685 109.63 -11.78 -9.71
N SER A 686 109.04 -12.62 -10.58
CA SER A 686 109.79 -13.63 -11.34
C SER A 686 110.75 -13.04 -12.39
N GLU A 687 110.41 -11.92 -13.04
CA GLU A 687 111.36 -11.19 -13.88
C GLU A 687 112.46 -10.49 -13.08
N MET A 688 112.16 -10.00 -11.86
CA MET A 688 113.15 -9.43 -10.95
C MET A 688 114.14 -10.48 -10.45
N GLU A 689 113.68 -11.69 -10.10
CA GLU A 689 114.55 -12.83 -9.79
C GLU A 689 115.50 -13.16 -10.95
N ARG A 690 114.98 -13.29 -12.18
CA ARG A 690 115.81 -13.51 -13.38
C ARG A 690 116.79 -12.35 -13.65
N ALA A 691 116.42 -11.12 -13.31
CA ALA A 691 117.30 -9.96 -13.45
C ALA A 691 118.41 -9.96 -12.40
N GLU A 692 118.13 -10.43 -11.17
CA GLU A 692 119.11 -10.62 -10.11
C GLU A 692 120.06 -11.78 -10.42
N GLU A 693 119.59 -12.92 -10.93
CA GLU A 693 120.44 -14.00 -11.44
C GLU A 693 121.41 -13.49 -12.52
N ARG A 694 120.91 -12.77 -13.53
CA ARG A 694 121.75 -12.14 -14.58
C ARG A 694 122.74 -11.12 -14.00
N ARG A 695 122.41 -10.45 -12.89
CA ARG A 695 123.31 -9.53 -12.19
C ARG A 695 124.42 -10.29 -11.48
N ILE A 696 124.10 -11.37 -10.77
CA ILE A 696 125.07 -12.25 -10.12
C ILE A 696 126.02 -12.85 -11.16
N GLU A 697 125.50 -13.41 -12.27
CA GLU A 697 126.34 -13.90 -13.38
C GLU A 697 127.25 -12.81 -13.96
N ALA A 698 126.82 -11.54 -13.97
CA ALA A 698 127.63 -10.41 -14.43
C ALA A 698 128.70 -10.01 -13.40
N GLU A 699 128.37 -10.02 -12.11
CA GLU A 699 129.31 -9.80 -11.00
C GLU A 699 130.39 -10.90 -10.96
N GLU A 700 130.02 -12.18 -11.11
CA GLU A 700 130.96 -13.30 -11.23
C GLU A 700 131.89 -13.14 -12.43
N ARG A 701 131.36 -12.77 -13.61
CA ARG A 701 132.18 -12.45 -14.79
C ARG A 701 133.11 -11.27 -14.57
N CYS A 702 132.70 -10.25 -13.81
CA CYS A 702 133.59 -9.15 -13.43
C CYS A 702 134.73 -9.65 -12.53
N VAL A 703 134.46 -10.50 -11.54
CA VAL A 703 135.49 -11.11 -10.68
C VAL A 703 136.44 -12.03 -11.48
N GLU A 704 135.93 -12.80 -12.45
CA GLU A 704 136.77 -13.58 -13.37
C GLU A 704 137.68 -12.67 -14.21
N LEU A 705 137.14 -11.57 -14.76
CA LEU A 705 137.91 -10.60 -15.54
C LEU A 705 138.95 -9.87 -14.68
N GLU A 706 138.63 -9.50 -13.44
CA GLU A 706 139.59 -8.95 -12.46
C GLU A 706 140.69 -9.96 -12.14
N GLY A 707 140.36 -11.24 -11.98
CA GLY A 707 141.33 -12.32 -11.80
C GLY A 707 142.26 -12.49 -13.01
N GLN A 708 141.71 -12.49 -14.23
CA GLN A 708 142.49 -12.52 -15.47
C GLN A 708 143.39 -11.28 -15.61
N LEU A 709 142.91 -10.11 -15.18
CA LEU A 709 143.65 -8.85 -15.21
C LEU A 709 144.80 -8.87 -14.18
N MET A 710 144.58 -9.37 -12.96
CA MET A 710 145.66 -9.61 -11.99
C MET A 710 146.70 -10.64 -12.48
N GLU A 711 146.29 -11.69 -13.20
CA GLU A 711 147.27 -12.57 -13.84
C GLU A 711 148.05 -11.87 -14.96
N ALA A 712 147.39 -11.01 -15.75
CA ALA A 712 148.05 -10.20 -16.78
C ALA A 712 149.03 -9.19 -16.17
N GLU A 713 148.68 -8.55 -15.05
CA GLU A 713 149.56 -7.69 -14.26
C GLU A 713 150.75 -8.47 -13.68
N LYS A 714 150.53 -9.70 -13.19
CA LYS A 714 151.62 -10.57 -12.74
C LYS A 714 152.56 -10.95 -13.89
N ARG A 715 152.02 -11.31 -15.07
CA ARG A 715 152.80 -11.55 -16.30
C ARG A 715 153.57 -10.30 -16.72
N HIS A 716 152.97 -9.11 -16.60
CA HIS A 716 153.62 -7.83 -16.86
C HIS A 716 154.74 -7.54 -15.84
N ALA A 717 154.54 -7.84 -14.56
CA ALA A 717 155.56 -7.71 -13.53
C ALA A 717 156.73 -8.70 -13.71
N GLU A 718 156.47 -9.91 -14.19
CA GLU A 718 157.50 -10.88 -14.58
C GLU A 718 158.24 -10.43 -15.84
N ALA A 719 157.54 -9.88 -16.84
CA ALA A 719 158.15 -9.29 -18.04
C ALA A 719 159.03 -8.07 -17.68
N SER A 720 158.56 -7.16 -16.82
CA SER A 720 159.36 -6.03 -16.32
C SER A 720 160.61 -6.49 -15.56
N ARG A 721 160.54 -7.56 -14.77
CA ARG A 721 161.73 -8.12 -14.11
C ARG A 721 162.75 -8.66 -15.11
N ASN A 722 162.30 -9.32 -16.18
CA ASN A 722 163.17 -9.79 -17.25
C ASN A 722 163.79 -8.61 -18.03
N MET A 723 163.05 -7.51 -18.21
CA MET A 723 163.57 -6.28 -18.83
C MET A 723 164.66 -5.61 -17.97
N THR A 724 164.45 -5.53 -16.65
CA THR A 724 165.47 -5.01 -15.71
C THR A 724 166.75 -5.86 -15.63
N GLN A 725 166.75 -7.10 -16.10
CA GLN A 725 167.97 -7.92 -16.23
C GLN A 725 168.68 -7.76 -17.58
N ALA A 726 168.05 -7.11 -18.56
CA ALA A 726 168.66 -6.77 -19.85
C ALA A 726 169.30 -5.37 -19.81
N ASP A 727 168.66 -4.40 -19.14
CA ASP A 727 169.10 -2.99 -19.12
C ASP A 727 170.45 -2.75 -18.40
N GLU A 728 170.91 -3.69 -17.55
CA GLU A 728 172.20 -3.57 -16.85
C GLU A 728 173.44 -3.81 -17.76
N GLN A 729 173.28 -4.31 -18.99
CA GLN A 729 174.43 -4.69 -19.85
C GLN A 729 174.73 -3.75 -21.03
N GLU A 730 173.83 -2.83 -21.41
CA GLU A 730 173.99 -2.08 -22.69
C GLU A 730 174.13 -0.55 -22.54
N ALA A 731 173.70 0.07 -21.43
CA ALA A 731 173.65 1.54 -21.30
C ALA A 731 174.94 2.22 -20.76
N LEU A 732 175.86 1.48 -20.14
CA LEU A 732 177.05 2.04 -19.48
C LEU A 732 178.24 2.36 -20.41
N ALA A 733 178.17 2.02 -21.70
CA ALA A 733 179.31 2.12 -22.62
C ALA A 733 179.37 3.42 -23.44
N GLU A 734 178.25 4.11 -23.68
CA GLU A 734 178.18 5.17 -24.71
C GLU A 734 177.81 6.57 -24.19
N ARG A 735 176.96 6.67 -23.15
CA ARG A 735 176.50 7.99 -22.63
C ARG A 735 177.47 8.68 -21.65
N LEU A 736 178.56 8.02 -21.27
CA LEU A 736 179.61 8.57 -20.41
C LEU A 736 180.64 9.45 -21.14
N ALA A 737 180.66 9.47 -22.47
CA ALA A 737 181.64 10.24 -23.25
C ALA A 737 181.16 11.64 -23.67
N GLU A 738 179.86 11.84 -23.93
CA GLU A 738 179.35 13.09 -24.55
C GLU A 738 178.59 14.03 -23.59
N ALA A 739 178.27 13.58 -22.37
CA ALA A 739 177.47 14.35 -21.42
C ALA A 739 178.29 15.17 -20.41
N GLU A 740 179.53 14.75 -20.11
CA GLU A 740 180.41 15.50 -19.18
C GLU A 740 180.82 16.86 -19.76
N GLU A 741 181.05 16.94 -21.07
CA GLU A 741 181.44 18.18 -21.78
C GLU A 741 180.34 19.27 -21.72
N LYS A 742 179.06 18.87 -21.86
CA LYS A 742 177.92 19.81 -21.84
C LYS A 742 177.49 20.24 -20.44
N ARG A 743 177.86 19.48 -19.40
CA ARG A 743 177.47 19.77 -18.02
C ARG A 743 178.32 20.90 -17.42
N ALA A 744 179.60 21.00 -17.80
CA ALA A 744 180.54 22.01 -17.27
C ALA A 744 180.22 23.46 -17.72
N GLU A 745 179.59 23.66 -18.88
CA GLU A 745 179.33 25.00 -19.42
C GLU A 745 178.02 25.63 -18.91
N ALA A 746 176.99 24.82 -18.65
CA ALA A 746 175.67 25.30 -18.21
C ALA A 746 175.56 25.53 -16.70
N GLU A 747 176.33 24.81 -15.88
CA GLU A 747 176.33 24.95 -14.41
C GLU A 747 176.77 26.37 -13.96
N ASN A 748 177.62 27.03 -14.76
CA ASN A 748 178.01 28.44 -14.58
C ASN A 748 176.92 29.47 -14.97
N GLN A 749 175.85 29.06 -15.67
CA GLN A 749 174.75 29.94 -16.07
C GLN A 749 173.53 29.79 -15.15
N LEU A 750 173.34 28.61 -14.55
CA LEU A 750 172.20 28.35 -13.65
C LEU A 750 172.27 29.20 -12.36
N SER A 751 173.48 29.42 -11.81
CA SER A 751 173.66 30.13 -10.54
C SER A 751 173.26 31.62 -10.57
N GLN A 752 173.12 32.23 -11.75
CA GLN A 752 172.69 33.62 -11.90
C GLN A 752 171.15 33.77 -12.00
N VAL A 753 170.43 32.67 -12.24
CA VAL A 753 168.96 32.69 -12.44
C VAL A 753 168.22 32.37 -11.15
N GLU A 754 168.79 31.53 -10.27
CA GLU A 754 168.17 31.17 -8.99
C GLU A 754 168.01 32.37 -8.04
N GLU A 755 168.95 33.33 -8.07
CA GLU A 755 168.93 34.53 -7.23
C GLU A 755 167.77 35.49 -7.58
N LEU A 756 167.34 35.51 -8.85
CA LEU A 756 166.18 36.29 -9.31
C LEU A 756 164.84 35.59 -9.07
N ARG A 757 164.81 34.25 -9.03
CA ARG A 757 163.59 33.46 -8.79
C ARG A 757 163.04 33.67 -7.38
N ALA A 758 163.91 33.77 -6.37
CA ALA A 758 163.52 33.94 -4.97
C ALA A 758 162.75 35.25 -4.68
N GLN A 759 162.93 36.29 -5.51
CA GLN A 759 162.22 37.56 -5.33
C GLN A 759 160.80 37.57 -5.88
N ALA A 760 160.47 36.72 -6.86
CA ALA A 760 159.12 36.65 -7.44
C ALA A 760 158.14 35.83 -6.59
N GLU A 761 158.64 34.85 -5.82
CA GLU A 761 157.82 33.94 -4.99
C GLU A 761 157.15 34.69 -3.83
N ALA A 762 157.79 35.75 -3.31
CA ALA A 762 157.28 36.60 -2.22
C ALA A 762 156.18 37.60 -2.61
N ASP A 763 155.89 37.79 -3.91
CA ASP A 763 154.77 38.61 -4.38
C ASP A 763 153.47 37.80 -4.56
N ALA A 764 153.56 36.47 -4.75
CA ALA A 764 152.40 35.60 -4.97
C ALA A 764 151.56 35.36 -3.70
N GLU A 765 152.19 35.21 -2.53
CA GLU A 765 151.48 34.97 -1.25
C GLU A 765 150.58 36.16 -0.84
N ARG A 766 150.91 37.38 -1.27
CA ARG A 766 150.13 38.59 -0.95
C ARG A 766 148.75 38.59 -1.61
N ALA A 767 148.64 38.09 -2.85
CA ALA A 767 147.38 38.03 -3.59
C ALA A 767 146.40 36.96 -3.08
N HIS A 768 146.88 35.98 -2.31
CA HIS A 768 146.02 34.91 -1.78
C HIS A 768 145.12 35.39 -0.63
N ASN A 769 145.66 36.24 0.26
CA ASN A 769 144.96 36.71 1.46
C ASN A 769 143.83 37.72 1.15
N GLU A 770 143.91 38.48 0.05
CA GLU A 770 142.86 39.42 -0.35
C GLU A 770 141.59 38.70 -0.85
N MET A 771 141.70 37.44 -1.30
CA MET A 771 140.56 36.67 -1.79
C MET A 771 139.70 36.11 -0.64
N THR A 772 140.32 35.75 0.49
CA THR A 772 139.61 35.16 1.65
C THR A 772 138.73 36.17 2.41
N ASP A 773 139.06 37.46 2.37
CA ASP A 773 138.26 38.49 3.06
C ASP A 773 136.95 38.81 2.30
N LEU A 774 136.93 38.70 0.97
CA LEU A 774 135.74 38.94 0.15
C LEU A 774 134.67 37.84 0.29
N GLU A 775 135.08 36.61 0.59
CA GLU A 775 134.15 35.49 0.82
C GLU A 775 133.33 35.67 2.12
N GLY A 776 133.90 36.38 3.12
CA GLY A 776 133.24 36.68 4.39
C GLY A 776 132.04 37.64 4.28
N GLU A 777 132.08 38.60 3.35
CA GLU A 777 130.98 39.57 3.20
C GLU A 777 129.74 38.99 2.51
N VAL A 778 129.91 37.99 1.64
CA VAL A 778 128.80 37.29 0.96
C VAL A 778 127.90 36.55 1.96
N VAL A 779 128.49 35.96 3.01
CA VAL A 779 127.75 35.25 4.06
C VAL A 779 126.83 36.20 4.84
N ARG A 780 127.28 37.43 5.13
CA ARG A 780 126.49 38.46 5.86
C ARG A 780 125.27 38.92 5.06
N ILE A 781 125.43 39.18 3.77
CA ILE A 781 124.34 39.63 2.88
C ILE A 781 123.24 38.54 2.74
N THR A 782 123.63 37.27 2.80
CA THR A 782 122.70 36.14 2.69
C THR A 782 121.72 36.06 3.87
N THR A 783 122.14 36.46 5.09
CA THR A 783 121.27 36.53 6.28
C THR A 783 120.30 37.73 6.28
N GLU A 784 120.61 38.80 5.56
CA GLU A 784 119.75 40.00 5.49
C GLU A 784 118.57 39.80 4.52
N LEU A 785 118.78 39.09 3.39
CA LEU A 785 117.72 38.79 2.43
C LEU A 785 116.59 37.90 3.02
N THR A 786 116.92 37.00 3.95
CA THR A 786 115.92 36.20 4.68
C THR A 786 114.99 37.04 5.55
N MET A 787 115.41 38.23 5.99
CA MET A 787 114.58 39.15 6.76
C MET A 787 113.60 39.92 5.85
N VAL A 788 114.06 40.36 4.68
CA VAL A 788 113.23 41.03 3.66
C VAL A 788 112.14 40.12 3.08
N LYS A 789 112.35 38.80 3.07
CA LYS A 789 111.31 37.84 2.64
C LYS A 789 110.10 37.76 3.58
N ALA A 790 110.24 38.12 4.86
CA ALA A 790 109.13 38.19 5.81
C ALA A 790 108.30 39.49 5.66
N GLU A 791 108.84 40.51 4.98
CA GLU A 791 108.13 41.76 4.69
C GLU A 791 107.34 41.70 3.36
N LEU A 792 107.65 40.72 2.49
CA LEU A 792 107.00 40.57 1.18
C LEU A 792 105.64 39.86 1.25
N ASP A 793 105.41 39.00 2.25
CA ASP A 793 104.09 38.40 2.53
C ASP A 793 103.05 39.44 3.03
N GLY A 794 103.48 40.69 3.28
CA GLY A 794 102.59 41.81 3.57
C GLY A 794 102.08 42.59 2.35
N ALA A 795 102.53 42.28 1.12
CA ALA A 795 102.48 43.24 0.01
C ALA A 795 101.38 43.04 -1.05
N TYR A 796 100.79 41.85 -1.24
CA TYR A 796 99.75 41.62 -2.27
C TYR A 796 98.59 40.73 -1.83
N GLY A 797 97.60 41.36 -1.20
CA GLY A 797 96.32 40.76 -0.78
C GLY A 797 95.35 40.42 -1.92
N THR A 798 94.29 39.71 -1.56
CA THR A 798 93.43 38.99 -2.52
C THR A 798 92.38 39.85 -3.22
N ARG A 799 91.93 39.35 -4.39
CA ARG A 799 90.88 39.91 -5.25
C ARG A 799 89.53 40.16 -4.57
N ALA A 800 89.34 39.70 -3.32
CA ALA A 800 88.15 39.93 -2.51
C ALA A 800 88.09 41.35 -1.90
N GLN A 801 89.22 42.05 -1.68
CA GLN A 801 89.21 43.37 -1.05
C GLN A 801 88.64 44.50 -1.93
N ARG A 802 88.61 44.33 -3.27
CA ARG A 802 88.01 45.32 -4.18
C ARG A 802 86.47 45.29 -4.26
N ALA A 803 85.81 44.46 -3.46
CA ALA A 803 84.37 44.54 -3.21
C ALA A 803 84.03 45.29 -1.90
N ALA A 804 85.01 45.55 -1.03
CA ALA A 804 84.80 46.16 0.29
C ALA A 804 84.90 47.71 0.28
N GLU A 805 85.56 48.31 -0.70
CA GLU A 805 85.82 49.77 -0.73
C GLU A 805 84.61 50.63 -1.11
N VAL A 806 83.48 50.04 -1.54
CA VAL A 806 82.22 50.78 -1.79
C VAL A 806 81.35 50.88 -0.52
N ALA A 807 81.63 50.07 0.51
CA ALA A 807 80.86 50.03 1.76
C ALA A 807 81.41 50.95 2.87
N LEU A 808 82.45 51.74 2.61
CA LEU A 808 83.20 52.51 3.61
C LEU A 808 83.13 54.04 3.43
N ASN A 809 82.03 54.57 2.89
CA ASN A 809 81.76 56.01 2.92
C ASN A 809 80.83 56.38 4.10
N PRO A 810 81.37 56.93 5.21
CA PRO A 810 80.60 57.19 6.42
C PRO A 810 79.62 58.37 6.29
N GLU A 811 79.69 59.18 5.24
CA GLU A 811 78.70 60.23 4.99
C GLU A 811 77.43 59.65 4.34
N ILE A 812 77.58 58.75 3.36
CA ILE A 812 76.45 58.09 2.70
C ILE A 812 75.72 57.16 3.68
N GLN A 813 76.45 56.43 4.54
CA GLN A 813 75.80 55.60 5.56
C GLN A 813 75.00 56.45 6.56
N LYS A 814 75.53 57.60 7.01
CA LYS A 814 74.80 58.52 7.89
C LYS A 814 73.59 59.16 7.21
N GLU A 815 73.66 59.44 5.92
CA GLU A 815 72.53 59.98 5.15
C GLU A 815 71.45 58.91 4.95
N ILE A 816 71.82 57.66 4.70
CA ILE A 816 70.90 56.51 4.67
C ILE A 816 70.26 56.28 6.04
N ASP A 817 71.03 56.33 7.13
CA ASP A 817 70.52 56.15 8.49
C ASP A 817 69.59 57.31 8.89
N ALA A 818 69.90 58.55 8.48
CA ALA A 818 69.05 59.72 8.69
C ALA A 818 67.77 59.72 7.83
N LEU A 819 67.83 59.17 6.61
CA LEU A 819 66.65 58.96 5.77
C LEU A 819 65.80 57.79 6.27
N ASN A 820 66.41 56.75 6.85
CA ASN A 820 65.69 55.65 7.49
C ASN A 820 65.00 56.09 8.77
N THR A 821 65.65 56.85 9.67
CA THR A 821 64.98 57.41 10.84
C THR A 821 63.86 58.36 10.44
N ARG A 822 64.06 59.22 9.43
CA ARG A 822 62.99 60.09 8.92
C ARG A 822 61.84 59.33 8.25
N ASN A 823 62.12 58.20 7.59
CA ASN A 823 61.07 57.31 7.07
C ASN A 823 60.32 56.57 8.19
N ILE A 824 60.98 56.24 9.30
CA ILE A 824 60.34 55.68 10.49
C ILE A 824 59.44 56.75 11.15
N GLU A 825 59.94 57.96 11.37
CA GLU A 825 59.16 59.10 11.88
C GLU A 825 57.95 59.41 10.98
N LEU A 826 58.14 59.46 9.65
CA LEU A 826 57.03 59.67 8.71
C LEU A 826 56.06 58.46 8.66
N ALA A 827 56.53 57.23 8.88
CA ALA A 827 55.65 56.07 9.01
C ALA A 827 54.84 56.10 10.31
N GLU A 828 55.42 56.58 11.41
CA GLU A 828 54.73 56.80 12.69
C GLU A 828 53.73 57.97 12.59
N GLU A 829 54.08 59.08 11.95
CA GLU A 829 53.15 60.18 11.66
C GLU A 829 52.01 59.74 10.73
N LEU A 830 52.29 58.92 9.71
CA LEU A 830 51.25 58.32 8.85
C LEU A 830 50.37 57.31 9.61
N ALA A 831 50.92 56.57 10.57
CA ALA A 831 50.16 55.69 11.46
C ALA A 831 49.27 56.48 12.42
N GLU A 832 49.78 57.56 13.03
CA GLU A 832 48.98 58.46 13.87
C GLU A 832 47.88 59.19 13.08
N LEU A 833 48.17 59.66 11.87
CA LEU A 833 47.17 60.34 11.03
C LEU A 833 46.12 59.36 10.48
N ARG A 834 46.48 58.10 10.18
CA ARG A 834 45.50 57.02 9.95
C ARG A 834 44.67 56.71 11.22
N GLY A 835 45.26 56.78 12.41
CA GLY A 835 44.56 56.60 13.68
C GLY A 835 43.63 57.77 14.06
N LYS A 836 43.87 58.98 13.52
CA LYS A 836 43.15 60.21 13.87
C LYS A 836 42.07 60.63 12.85
N GLN A 837 41.94 59.95 11.71
CA GLN A 837 40.67 59.96 10.97
C GLN A 837 39.67 59.02 11.66
N GLY A 838 38.49 59.56 11.99
CA GLY A 838 37.41 58.87 12.72
C GLY A 838 36.70 57.78 11.91
N GLY A 839 37.46 56.84 11.35
CA GLY A 839 36.97 55.64 10.69
C GLY A 839 36.73 54.47 11.66
N GLY A 840 37.29 54.48 12.88
CA GLY A 840 37.27 53.33 13.79
C GLY A 840 35.88 52.71 14.02
N ASP A 841 34.86 53.51 14.29
CA ASP A 841 33.52 52.98 14.59
C ASP A 841 32.63 52.87 13.35
N ILE A 842 32.90 53.63 12.29
CA ILE A 842 32.20 53.52 11.00
C ILE A 842 32.71 52.29 10.23
N GLN A 843 34.03 52.05 10.23
CA GLN A 843 34.66 50.88 9.65
C GLN A 843 34.27 49.62 10.41
N LYS A 844 34.38 49.58 11.75
CA LYS A 844 33.85 48.43 12.52
C LYS A 844 32.38 48.17 12.21
N ARG A 845 31.56 49.20 12.04
CA ARG A 845 30.13 49.05 11.70
C ARG A 845 29.92 48.61 10.25
N ALA A 846 30.78 49.00 9.33
CA ALA A 846 30.81 48.48 7.96
C ALA A 846 31.24 47.00 7.98
N ASP A 847 32.34 46.66 8.68
CA ASP A 847 32.85 45.30 8.84
C ASP A 847 31.80 44.38 9.51
N THR A 848 31.05 44.86 10.51
CA THR A 848 29.95 44.09 11.11
C THR A 848 28.76 43.96 10.15
N LEU A 849 28.39 45.01 9.42
CA LEU A 849 27.30 44.92 8.43
C LEU A 849 27.68 44.04 7.23
N GLU A 850 28.94 44.05 6.77
CA GLU A 850 29.45 43.15 5.75
C GLU A 850 29.53 41.70 6.24
N LYS A 851 29.80 41.50 7.54
CA LYS A 851 29.72 40.19 8.18
C LYS A 851 28.27 39.71 8.28
N GLU A 852 27.35 40.52 8.80
CA GLU A 852 25.91 40.21 8.90
C GLU A 852 25.27 39.98 7.51
N LEU A 853 25.66 40.77 6.50
CA LEU A 853 25.21 40.57 5.12
C LEU A 853 25.80 39.30 4.49
N ARG A 854 27.04 38.92 4.83
CA ARG A 854 27.62 37.65 4.40
C ARG A 854 26.92 36.47 5.09
N GLU A 855 26.75 36.52 6.41
CA GLU A 855 26.04 35.48 7.17
C GLU A 855 24.60 35.30 6.68
N THR A 856 23.86 36.38 6.43
CA THR A 856 22.51 36.27 5.84
C THR A 856 22.51 35.77 4.39
N LEU A 857 23.53 36.09 3.58
CA LEU A 857 23.67 35.50 2.24
C LEU A 857 24.00 34.00 2.31
N ASP A 858 24.86 33.59 3.23
CA ASP A 858 25.19 32.18 3.48
C ASP A 858 23.94 31.41 3.96
N ASP A 859 23.12 32.01 4.84
CA ASP A 859 21.81 31.49 5.25
C ASP A 859 20.82 31.38 4.07
N TYR A 860 20.75 32.39 3.19
CA TYR A 860 19.90 32.33 1.99
C TYR A 860 20.39 31.28 0.98
N GLU A 861 21.71 31.12 0.83
CA GLU A 861 22.29 30.04 0.03
C GLU A 861 21.98 28.67 0.63
N ALA A 862 22.11 28.51 1.94
CA ALA A 862 21.76 27.28 2.65
C ALA A 862 20.27 26.96 2.53
N MET A 863 19.38 27.94 2.73
CA MET A 863 17.93 27.79 2.56
C MET A 863 17.56 27.47 1.10
N THR A 864 18.28 28.04 0.13
CA THR A 864 18.07 27.74 -1.31
C THR A 864 18.57 26.35 -1.67
N LYS A 865 19.74 25.92 -1.16
CA LYS A 865 20.25 24.55 -1.32
C LYS A 865 19.30 23.53 -0.71
N ALA A 866 18.86 23.75 0.53
CA ALA A 866 17.86 22.94 1.21
C ALA A 866 16.51 22.91 0.44
N SER A 867 16.05 24.04 -0.11
CA SER A 867 14.82 24.06 -0.93
C SER A 867 14.96 23.26 -2.22
N ILE A 868 16.14 23.29 -2.86
CA ILE A 868 16.45 22.47 -4.04
C ILE A 868 16.61 20.99 -3.67
N GLU A 869 17.15 20.69 -2.49
CA GLU A 869 17.27 19.32 -1.96
C GLU A 869 15.90 18.75 -1.62
N PHE A 870 15.03 19.50 -0.95
CA PHE A 870 13.64 19.09 -0.70
C PHE A 870 12.83 18.92 -1.99
N GLU A 871 13.01 19.78 -3.00
CA GLU A 871 12.33 19.56 -4.29
C GLU A 871 12.89 18.33 -5.03
N LYS A 872 14.20 18.06 -4.95
CA LYS A 872 14.80 16.80 -5.47
C LYS A 872 14.34 15.57 -4.70
N GLU A 873 14.21 15.65 -3.37
CA GLU A 873 13.67 14.57 -2.55
C GLU A 873 12.19 14.35 -2.85
N ARG A 874 11.43 15.42 -3.05
CA ARG A 874 10.06 15.35 -3.52
C ARG A 874 9.96 14.76 -4.93
N GLU A 875 10.83 15.11 -5.87
CA GLU A 875 10.92 14.46 -7.20
C GLU A 875 11.27 12.97 -7.07
N ARG A 876 12.18 12.60 -6.16
CA ARG A 876 12.48 11.18 -5.85
C ARG A 876 11.26 10.48 -5.26
N PHE A 877 10.55 11.09 -4.31
CA PHE A 877 9.35 10.50 -3.72
C PHE A 877 8.20 10.42 -4.73
N GLU A 878 8.00 11.42 -5.59
CA GLU A 878 7.04 11.36 -6.70
C GLU A 878 7.42 10.23 -7.68
N GLY A 879 8.70 10.09 -8.04
CA GLY A 879 9.20 8.96 -8.84
C GLY A 879 9.06 7.60 -8.17
N VAL A 880 9.27 7.50 -6.84
CA VAL A 880 9.03 6.27 -6.08
C VAL A 880 7.54 5.96 -6.02
N ILE A 881 6.69 6.95 -5.75
CA ILE A 881 5.22 6.81 -5.75
C ILE A 881 4.73 6.36 -7.13
N ASP A 882 5.25 6.93 -8.22
CA ASP A 882 4.88 6.52 -9.58
C ASP A 882 5.43 5.13 -9.92
N SER A 883 6.64 4.77 -9.48
CA SER A 883 7.15 3.39 -9.62
C SER A 883 6.35 2.38 -8.79
N LEU A 884 5.82 2.79 -7.63
CA LEU A 884 4.95 1.97 -6.79
C LEU A 884 3.54 1.89 -7.37
N ARG A 885 3.03 2.95 -8.02
CA ARG A 885 1.78 2.92 -8.79
C ARG A 885 1.92 2.01 -10.00
N ASP A 886 2.97 2.15 -10.79
CA ASP A 886 3.27 1.27 -11.92
C ASP A 886 3.46 -0.18 -11.46
N ARG A 887 4.10 -0.40 -10.30
CA ARG A 887 4.21 -1.73 -9.70
C ARG A 887 2.88 -2.25 -9.17
N CYS A 888 2.03 -1.42 -8.58
CA CYS A 888 0.68 -1.81 -8.16
C CYS A 888 -0.19 -2.10 -9.38
N GLU A 889 -0.13 -1.31 -10.45
CA GLU A 889 -0.81 -1.59 -11.72
C GLU A 889 -0.23 -2.83 -12.41
N ALA A 890 1.08 -3.07 -12.32
CA ALA A 890 1.72 -4.29 -12.79
C ALA A 890 1.32 -5.52 -11.96
N LEU A 891 1.19 -5.39 -10.64
CA LEU A 891 0.73 -6.45 -9.74
C LEU A 891 -0.78 -6.66 -9.83
N GLU A 892 -1.59 -5.64 -10.09
CA GLU A 892 -3.02 -5.74 -10.36
C GLU A 892 -3.26 -6.35 -11.74
N THR A 893 -2.49 -5.96 -12.75
CA THR A 893 -2.55 -6.60 -14.07
C THR A 893 -2.02 -8.03 -13.99
N GLN A 894 -0.91 -8.31 -13.32
CA GLN A 894 -0.45 -9.68 -13.03
C GLN A 894 -1.46 -10.45 -12.19
N LEU A 895 -2.13 -9.87 -11.20
CA LEU A 895 -3.16 -10.55 -10.40
C LEU A 895 -4.47 -10.71 -11.18
N SER A 896 -4.74 -9.87 -12.17
CA SER A 896 -5.84 -10.06 -13.12
C SER A 896 -5.50 -11.11 -14.18
N GLU A 897 -4.26 -11.13 -14.67
CA GLU A 897 -3.72 -12.08 -15.64
C GLU A 897 -3.53 -13.44 -14.97
N GLU A 898 -3.14 -13.49 -13.70
CA GLU A 898 -3.16 -14.64 -12.83
C GLU A 898 -4.59 -15.03 -12.48
N ARG A 899 -5.53 -14.13 -12.15
CA ARG A 899 -6.95 -14.54 -12.00
C ARG A 899 -7.54 -15.11 -13.29
N ILE A 900 -7.10 -14.62 -14.45
CA ILE A 900 -7.45 -15.15 -15.77
C ILE A 900 -6.69 -16.46 -16.05
N SER A 901 -5.43 -16.57 -15.60
CA SER A 901 -4.57 -17.75 -15.70
C SER A 901 -5.09 -18.87 -14.80
N TRP A 902 -5.42 -18.61 -13.54
CA TRP A 902 -6.18 -19.45 -12.62
C TRP A 902 -7.62 -19.69 -13.11
N MET A 903 -8.24 -18.83 -13.93
CA MET A 903 -9.47 -19.21 -14.65
C MET A 903 -9.19 -20.22 -15.78
N ASN A 904 -7.98 -20.25 -16.34
CA ASN A 904 -7.51 -21.27 -17.28
C ASN A 904 -6.91 -22.52 -16.59
N LEU A 905 -6.29 -22.39 -15.41
CA LEU A 905 -5.57 -23.42 -14.63
C LEU A 905 -6.45 -24.09 -13.56
N SER A 906 -7.50 -23.41 -13.08
CA SER A 906 -8.57 -24.03 -12.27
C SER A 906 -9.58 -24.79 -13.15
N SER A 907 -9.28 -24.99 -14.43
CA SER A 907 -9.60 -26.26 -15.07
C SER A 907 -8.43 -27.22 -14.79
N PRO A 908 -8.52 -28.09 -13.77
CA PRO A 908 -7.50 -29.11 -13.58
C PRO A 908 -7.51 -30.12 -14.75
N THR A 909 -6.51 -31.01 -14.73
CA THR A 909 -6.01 -31.93 -15.78
C THR A 909 -5.03 -31.37 -16.80
N THR A 910 -3.86 -32.02 -16.76
CA THR A 910 -2.88 -32.20 -17.84
C THR A 910 -2.09 -30.96 -18.30
N MET A 911 -1.06 -30.66 -17.51
CA MET A 911 0.26 -30.29 -18.05
C MET A 911 0.62 -31.20 -19.23
N GLY A 912 0.94 -30.62 -20.39
CA GLY A 912 1.17 -31.44 -21.58
C GLY A 912 1.42 -30.70 -22.90
N ARG A 913 2.46 -29.85 -22.94
CA ARG A 913 3.38 -29.64 -24.09
C ARG A 913 3.20 -28.44 -25.05
N ASP A 914 4.31 -27.68 -25.11
CA ASP A 914 4.86 -26.77 -26.14
C ASP A 914 4.11 -25.48 -26.56
N PRO A 915 4.81 -24.33 -26.68
CA PRO A 915 4.20 -23.00 -26.53
C PRO A 915 4.26 -22.16 -27.80
N THR A 916 3.88 -22.73 -28.95
CA THR A 916 3.92 -22.03 -30.24
C THR A 916 2.57 -22.07 -30.94
N MET A 917 2.02 -20.87 -31.19
CA MET A 917 0.74 -20.59 -31.89
C MET A 917 -0.57 -20.68 -31.07
N GLU A 918 -0.73 -19.83 -30.05
CA GLU A 918 -2.09 -19.39 -29.65
C GLU A 918 -2.29 -17.87 -29.72
N THR A 919 -2.89 -17.45 -30.85
CA THR A 919 -3.82 -16.32 -30.96
C THR A 919 -3.29 -14.89 -30.78
N THR A 920 -2.81 -14.30 -31.88
CA THR A 920 -2.83 -12.83 -32.10
C THR A 920 -4.19 -12.19 -31.78
N SER A 921 -5.29 -12.94 -31.87
CA SER A 921 -6.64 -12.49 -31.48
C SER A 921 -6.81 -12.18 -29.98
N THR A 922 -6.15 -12.88 -29.06
CA THR A 922 -6.27 -12.56 -27.62
C THR A 922 -5.38 -11.37 -27.26
N MET A 923 -4.22 -11.25 -27.90
CA MET A 923 -3.32 -10.10 -27.78
C MET A 923 -3.96 -8.80 -28.32
N VAL A 924 -4.70 -8.86 -29.43
CA VAL A 924 -5.50 -7.72 -29.93
C VAL A 924 -6.61 -7.32 -28.94
N LEU A 925 -7.35 -8.28 -28.37
CA LEU A 925 -8.37 -7.97 -27.35
C LEU A 925 -7.75 -7.41 -26.06
N LYS A 926 -6.59 -7.93 -25.63
CA LYS A 926 -5.80 -7.41 -24.50
C LYS A 926 -5.31 -5.98 -24.77
N ASN A 927 -4.91 -5.67 -26.00
CA ASN A 927 -4.49 -4.33 -26.43
C ASN A 927 -5.66 -3.34 -26.52
N GLU A 928 -6.81 -3.73 -27.09
CA GLU A 928 -8.01 -2.90 -27.12
C GLU A 928 -8.60 -2.69 -25.71
N PHE A 929 -8.52 -3.68 -24.81
CA PHE A 929 -8.88 -3.49 -23.39
C PHE A 929 -7.91 -2.54 -22.67
N LYS A 930 -6.59 -2.70 -22.85
CA LYS A 930 -5.57 -1.76 -22.32
C LYS A 930 -5.71 -0.35 -22.92
N LYS A 931 -6.24 -0.22 -24.13
CA LYS A 931 -6.56 1.08 -24.77
C LYS A 931 -7.84 1.67 -24.18
N MET A 932 -8.93 0.91 -24.08
CA MET A 932 -10.18 1.31 -23.42
C MET A 932 -9.96 1.78 -21.97
N MET A 933 -9.13 1.08 -21.19
CA MET A 933 -8.81 1.48 -19.82
C MET A 933 -7.98 2.77 -19.77
N ARG A 934 -7.01 2.96 -20.67
CA ARG A 934 -6.26 4.23 -20.80
C ARG A 934 -7.17 5.38 -21.23
N ASP A 935 -8.05 5.16 -22.20
CA ASP A 935 -9.00 6.17 -22.68
C ASP A 935 -10.02 6.55 -21.59
N THR A 936 -10.50 5.58 -20.81
CA THR A 936 -11.39 5.82 -19.66
C THR A 936 -10.69 6.61 -18.55
N ARG A 937 -9.44 6.29 -18.22
CA ARG A 937 -8.65 7.07 -17.25
C ARG A 937 -8.35 8.48 -17.76
N ASN A 938 -8.01 8.63 -19.04
CA ASN A 938 -7.78 9.93 -19.68
C ASN A 938 -9.05 10.79 -19.70
N GLU A 939 -10.23 10.20 -19.93
CA GLU A 939 -11.49 10.93 -19.90
C GLU A 939 -11.87 11.35 -18.48
N ASN A 940 -11.71 10.47 -17.48
CA ASN A 940 -11.86 10.83 -16.07
C ASN A 940 -10.88 11.96 -15.65
N MET A 941 -9.64 11.94 -16.15
CA MET A 941 -8.65 13.01 -15.93
C MET A 941 -9.08 14.34 -16.56
N LYS A 942 -9.70 14.33 -17.75
CA LYS A 942 -10.26 15.52 -18.39
C LYS A 942 -11.47 16.06 -17.61
N ILE A 943 -12.38 15.17 -17.17
CA ILE A 943 -13.54 15.54 -16.35
C ILE A 943 -13.08 16.21 -15.05
N LEU A 944 -12.09 15.64 -14.36
CA LEU A 944 -11.51 16.22 -13.15
C LEU A 944 -10.86 17.59 -13.40
N LYS A 945 -10.11 17.75 -14.51
CA LYS A 945 -9.53 19.04 -14.89
C LYS A 945 -10.58 20.09 -15.24
N ALA A 946 -11.65 19.71 -15.95
CA ALA A 946 -12.77 20.59 -16.25
C ALA A 946 -13.52 21.00 -14.98
N GLU A 947 -13.71 20.09 -14.02
CA GLU A 947 -14.29 20.40 -12.72
C GLU A 947 -13.40 21.36 -11.91
N GLN A 948 -12.08 21.14 -11.89
CA GLN A 948 -11.13 22.04 -11.24
C GLN A 948 -11.09 23.44 -11.90
N GLU A 949 -11.19 23.52 -13.23
CA GLU A 949 -11.25 24.79 -13.95
C GLU A 949 -12.56 25.54 -13.67
N GLU A 950 -13.70 24.84 -13.61
CA GLU A 950 -14.99 25.45 -13.27
C GLU A 950 -15.07 25.85 -11.79
N ARG A 951 -14.49 25.06 -10.87
CA ARG A 951 -14.27 25.48 -9.46
C ARG A 951 -13.43 26.77 -9.41
N ARG A 952 -12.34 26.85 -10.18
CA ARG A 952 -11.47 28.04 -10.26
C ARG A 952 -12.21 29.26 -10.87
N ARG A 953 -13.09 29.04 -11.85
CA ARG A 953 -13.99 30.07 -12.41
C ARG A 953 -14.98 30.57 -11.35
N ILE A 954 -15.65 29.67 -10.63
CA ILE A 954 -16.62 30.01 -9.57
C ILE A 954 -15.93 30.73 -8.41
N GLU A 955 -14.73 30.30 -8.00
CA GLU A 955 -13.91 31.02 -7.04
C GLU A 955 -13.48 32.41 -7.53
N GLY A 956 -13.16 32.56 -8.82
CA GLY A 956 -12.88 33.84 -9.45
C GLY A 956 -14.07 34.80 -9.37
N LEU A 957 -15.27 34.29 -9.69
CA LEU A 957 -16.53 35.03 -9.56
C LEU A 957 -16.86 35.36 -8.11
N LEU A 958 -16.64 34.45 -7.16
CA LEU A 958 -16.80 34.70 -5.72
C LEU A 958 -15.80 35.74 -5.20
N ARG A 959 -14.54 35.74 -5.67
CA ARG A 959 -13.56 36.80 -5.36
C ARG A 959 -13.98 38.14 -5.97
N ALA A 960 -14.50 38.15 -7.19
CA ALA A 960 -15.01 39.37 -7.85
C ALA A 960 -16.21 39.94 -7.09
N LEU A 961 -17.22 39.12 -6.78
CA LEU A 961 -18.40 39.52 -6.00
C LEU A 961 -18.03 39.98 -4.59
N ARG A 962 -17.07 39.33 -3.91
CA ARG A 962 -16.55 39.79 -2.60
C ARG A 962 -15.83 41.14 -2.73
N LYS A 963 -15.08 41.37 -3.80
CA LYS A 963 -14.38 42.64 -4.07
C LYS A 963 -15.36 43.77 -4.38
N GLU A 964 -16.39 43.50 -5.18
CA GLU A 964 -17.47 44.44 -5.49
C GLU A 964 -18.30 44.76 -4.24
N HIS A 965 -18.65 43.75 -3.44
CA HIS A 965 -19.34 43.94 -2.17
C HIS A 965 -18.50 44.76 -1.17
N ALA A 966 -17.18 44.56 -1.12
CA ALA A 966 -16.27 45.38 -0.31
C ALA A 966 -16.16 46.83 -0.82
N GLN A 967 -16.20 47.07 -2.14
CA GLN A 967 -16.24 48.40 -2.73
C GLN A 967 -17.56 49.14 -2.47
N VAL A 968 -18.69 48.43 -2.47
CA VAL A 968 -20.02 48.99 -2.19
C VAL A 968 -20.25 49.27 -0.69
N THR A 969 -19.65 48.48 0.20
CA THR A 969 -19.86 48.59 1.66
C THR A 969 -18.78 49.37 2.41
N GLY A 970 -17.63 49.63 1.79
CA GLY A 970 -16.55 50.46 2.35
C GLY A 970 -15.85 49.89 3.60
N LYS A 971 -16.09 48.62 3.94
CA LYS A 971 -15.45 47.91 5.07
C LYS A 971 -14.99 46.52 4.66
N PRO A 972 -13.73 46.12 4.91
CA PRO A 972 -13.31 44.74 4.73
C PRO A 972 -13.91 43.85 5.83
N MET A 973 -14.57 42.76 5.44
CA MET A 973 -14.96 41.69 6.35
C MET A 973 -13.76 40.78 6.63
N PRO A 974 -13.61 40.25 7.87
CA PRO A 974 -12.45 39.44 8.24
C PRO A 974 -12.43 38.09 7.52
N SER A 975 -11.23 37.64 7.15
CA SER A 975 -10.97 36.28 6.66
C SER A 975 -11.22 35.24 7.76
N PRO A 976 -11.66 34.01 7.41
CA PRO A 976 -11.68 32.92 8.38
C PRO A 976 -10.24 32.63 8.82
N VAL A 977 -10.04 32.51 10.13
CA VAL A 977 -8.76 32.11 10.72
C VAL A 977 -8.44 30.69 10.27
N GLY A 978 -7.32 30.52 9.56
CA GLY A 978 -6.73 29.20 9.37
C GLY A 978 -6.06 28.78 10.67
N THR A 979 -6.52 27.68 11.25
CA THR A 979 -5.71 26.92 12.22
C THR A 979 -4.49 26.36 11.50
N PRO A 980 -3.28 26.47 12.08
CA PRO A 980 -2.10 25.83 11.52
C PRO A 980 -2.17 24.31 11.72
N LEU A 981 -1.62 23.60 10.74
CA LEU A 981 -0.98 22.29 10.88
C LEU A 981 0.49 22.51 10.55
#